data_AF-A0A7W1R507-F1
#
_entry.id   AF-A0A7W1R507-F1
#
_cell.length_a   1.000
_cell.length_b   1.000
_cell.length_c   1.000
_cell.angle_alpha   90.00
_cell.angle_beta   90.00
_cell.angle_gamma   90.00
#
_symmetry.space_group_name_H-M   'P 1'
#
loop_
_entity.id
_entity.type
_entity.pdbx_description
1 polymer ?
#
loop_
_entity_poly.entity_id
_entity_poly.type
_entity_poly.pdbx_seq_one_letter_code
_entity_poly.pdbx_strand_id
1 'polypeptide(L)'
;VLTLLWQLSGRTINSYEQVTFEQRGDSSDDPDDIEPALGSNWMWRNENQVRRLRHLHLQAGLVTTLWIVTGPLYDPWVDFRPPIAVLAGAYILIMLCLPSYTGRGEHPLFTWLNRVVWALLLACTAGTGKLLLRGQQLVGETHVGSLPGYPEAGRALFMGQLGLLVAFILSIVVMIWRGRNNRDRLAPRSLWDGSAILFATMGVFLGAVFSAGVYVFATAWLRTGSLRPTFEDVSARVSRFVVPDIIREAARAYAISVAILVLVVAVLLLCFVGNKLLRGLRSILPRRLRDKLPHWFTVGSWPSKKYRTALVHDYGTAAVDDDPPRARQVASMFWLAQRVDYAHRFLAGLLLIGLVITIPFALLAWKPSWLWHCARRWHDYPDLRDGTAATCGSGHFYYDWLRDGFLSARSLQGTGGYLAVLTLLLLVGLGAAAFRVAKTRRSIGILWDLASFWPRSAHPFAAPCYAERAVPDLVTRVDWYTNERRRSVVLSAHSQGTVLSAATLFQLDKQVLPQVAFLSFGCVLRRLYARYFPAYFSTAAIEEVQTLLTGSDRRVRWLNLWRHSDYLGGQVTAGPPPAITAGESVQAPDPDIEVECIDPRWDRPPGDTQYPAASRHSNYWRDHRFAVAVRRLAAMLPKSAEAERHEGRVGLLDMDQVRGVGHVRDPGVRKVDS
;
A
#
# COMPACT_ATOMS: atom_id res chain seq x y z
N VAL A 1 -4.91 9.51 -25.44
CA VAL A 1 -4.63 9.09 -24.05
C VAL A 1 -5.91 8.96 -23.23
N LEU A 2 -6.68 10.02 -22.98
CA LEU A 2 -7.88 9.97 -22.12
C LEU A 2 -8.89 8.85 -22.51
N THR A 3 -9.15 8.66 -23.81
CA THR A 3 -10.00 7.57 -24.32
C THR A 3 -9.49 6.17 -23.96
N LEU A 4 -8.16 5.96 -23.96
CA LEU A 4 -7.54 4.70 -23.57
C LEU A 4 -7.70 4.47 -22.06
N LEU A 5 -7.50 5.51 -21.24
CA LEU A 5 -7.73 5.45 -19.80
C LEU A 5 -9.20 5.12 -19.48
N TRP A 6 -10.15 5.75 -20.18
CA TRP A 6 -11.58 5.43 -20.09
C TRP A 6 -11.85 3.95 -20.41
N GLN A 7 -11.32 3.42 -21.51
CA GLN A 7 -11.49 2.02 -21.91
C GLN A 7 -10.86 1.03 -20.92
N LEU A 8 -9.64 1.29 -20.46
CA LEU A 8 -8.93 0.43 -19.51
C LEU A 8 -9.62 0.40 -18.15
N SER A 9 -10.07 1.55 -17.64
CA SER A 9 -10.89 1.60 -16.43
C SER A 9 -12.21 0.86 -16.64
N GLY A 10 -12.94 1.12 -17.75
CA GLY A 10 -14.18 0.43 -18.09
C GLY A 10 -14.07 -1.10 -18.05
N ARG A 11 -13.02 -1.66 -18.66
CA ARG A 11 -12.76 -3.11 -18.62
C ARG A 11 -12.57 -3.64 -17.20
N THR A 12 -11.86 -2.91 -16.34
CA THR A 12 -11.60 -3.38 -14.96
C THR A 12 -12.84 -3.29 -14.05
N ILE A 13 -13.69 -2.27 -14.20
CA ILE A 13 -14.99 -2.20 -13.51
C ILE A 13 -15.81 -3.45 -13.84
N ASN A 14 -15.99 -3.74 -15.14
CA ASN A 14 -16.81 -4.86 -15.61
C ASN A 14 -16.32 -6.25 -15.17
N SER A 15 -15.05 -6.40 -14.79
CA SER A 15 -14.48 -7.69 -14.35
C SER A 15 -14.45 -7.89 -12.83
N TYR A 16 -14.48 -6.80 -12.04
CA TYR A 16 -14.26 -6.86 -10.58
C TYR A 16 -15.35 -6.18 -9.74
N GLU A 17 -16.00 -5.12 -10.25
CA GLU A 17 -16.96 -4.30 -9.50
C GLU A 17 -18.43 -4.64 -9.81
N GLN A 18 -18.74 -5.18 -10.99
CA GLN A 18 -20.11 -5.50 -11.43
C GLN A 18 -20.67 -6.81 -10.83
N VAL A 19 -20.28 -7.15 -9.60
CA VAL A 19 -20.65 -8.42 -8.97
C VAL A 19 -22.02 -8.27 -8.30
N THR A 20 -23.07 -8.63 -9.01
CA THR A 20 -24.42 -8.73 -8.44
C THR A 20 -24.54 -9.98 -7.57
N PHE A 21 -24.81 -9.79 -6.28
CA PHE A 21 -25.22 -10.84 -5.35
C PHE A 21 -26.50 -10.41 -4.63
N GLU A 22 -27.38 -11.36 -4.29
CA GLU A 22 -28.58 -11.07 -3.50
C GLU A 22 -28.19 -10.69 -2.07
N GLN A 23 -28.66 -9.54 -1.61
CA GLN A 23 -28.51 -9.09 -0.23
C GLN A 23 -29.60 -9.75 0.64
N ARG A 24 -29.21 -10.45 1.71
CA ARG A 24 -30.14 -11.06 2.68
C ARG A 24 -29.97 -10.48 4.08
N GLY A 25 -30.42 -9.25 4.24
CA GLY A 25 -30.50 -8.57 5.53
C GLY A 25 -30.98 -7.14 5.40
N ASP A 26 -31.69 -6.64 6.42
CA ASP A 26 -32.05 -5.23 6.56
C ASP A 26 -30.79 -4.36 6.55
N SER A 27 -30.52 -3.67 5.44
CA SER A 27 -29.57 -2.56 5.42
C SER A 27 -30.28 -1.31 5.93
N SER A 28 -30.15 -1.05 7.23
CA SER A 28 -30.28 0.31 7.77
C SER A 28 -29.17 1.26 7.29
N ASP A 29 -28.14 0.71 6.64
CA ASP A 29 -26.98 1.44 6.14
C ASP A 29 -27.33 2.45 5.05
N ASP A 30 -26.89 3.69 5.25
CA ASP A 30 -27.00 4.77 4.29
C ASP A 30 -26.14 4.49 3.02
N PRO A 31 -26.73 4.40 1.81
CA PRO A 31 -25.97 4.27 0.56
C PRO A 31 -25.02 5.44 0.29
N ASP A 32 -25.26 6.59 0.92
CA ASP A 32 -24.50 7.83 0.73
C ASP A 32 -23.40 8.03 1.78
N ASP A 33 -23.18 7.04 2.67
CA ASP A 33 -22.00 7.02 3.55
C ASP A 33 -20.72 6.98 2.71
N ILE A 34 -19.82 7.92 2.97
CA ILE A 34 -18.58 8.10 2.21
C ILE A 34 -17.54 7.05 2.64
N GLU A 35 -17.48 6.71 3.94
CA GLU A 35 -16.48 5.82 4.54
C GLU A 35 -17.14 4.68 5.35
N PRO A 36 -17.85 3.76 4.68
CA PRO A 36 -18.57 2.68 5.34
C PRO A 36 -17.62 1.73 6.08
N ALA A 37 -18.08 1.27 7.24
CA ALA A 37 -17.39 0.24 8.02
C ALA A 37 -17.29 -1.09 7.26
N LEU A 38 -16.37 -1.96 7.67
CA LEU A 38 -16.18 -3.29 7.08
C LEU A 38 -17.45 -4.18 7.19
N GLY A 39 -18.29 -3.90 8.19
CA GLY A 39 -19.60 -4.52 8.38
C GLY A 39 -20.69 -4.07 7.40
N SER A 40 -20.50 -2.97 6.67
CA SER A 40 -21.57 -2.39 5.86
C SER A 40 -21.80 -3.15 4.56
N ASN A 41 -23.08 -3.30 4.18
CA ASN A 41 -23.48 -3.91 2.91
C ASN A 41 -23.03 -3.08 1.68
N TRP A 42 -22.72 -1.80 1.88
CA TRP A 42 -22.24 -0.92 0.81
C TRP A 42 -20.72 -0.96 0.60
N MET A 43 -19.94 -1.47 1.56
CA MET A 43 -18.45 -1.48 1.51
C MET A 43 -17.88 -2.07 0.20
N TRP A 44 -18.51 -3.12 -0.32
CA TRP A 44 -18.06 -3.83 -1.54
C TRP A 44 -18.81 -3.43 -2.82
N ARG A 45 -19.71 -2.45 -2.76
CA ARG A 45 -20.59 -2.04 -3.88
C ARG A 45 -20.16 -0.71 -4.51
N ASN A 46 -18.93 -0.64 -5.03
CA ASN A 46 -18.32 0.62 -5.45
C ASN A 46 -18.51 1.01 -6.92
N GLU A 47 -19.12 0.16 -7.78
CA GLU A 47 -19.27 0.43 -9.22
C GLU A 47 -19.79 1.85 -9.52
N ASN A 48 -20.89 2.25 -8.87
CA ASN A 48 -21.56 3.51 -9.15
C ASN A 48 -20.74 4.72 -8.68
N GLN A 49 -20.08 4.60 -7.52
CA GLN A 49 -19.13 5.57 -6.99
C GLN A 49 -17.93 5.73 -7.94
N VAL A 50 -17.25 4.63 -8.28
CA VAL A 50 -16.05 4.61 -9.13
C VAL A 50 -16.36 5.13 -10.53
N ARG A 51 -17.52 4.76 -11.10
CA ARG A 51 -18.02 5.27 -12.38
C ARG A 51 -18.18 6.80 -12.35
N ARG A 52 -18.78 7.36 -11.30
CA ARG A 52 -18.95 8.82 -11.11
C ARG A 52 -17.61 9.54 -10.93
N LEU A 53 -16.77 9.07 -10.01
CA LEU A 53 -15.43 9.64 -9.77
C LEU A 53 -14.53 9.59 -11.01
N ARG A 54 -14.65 8.53 -11.84
CA ARG A 54 -13.96 8.44 -13.13
C ARG A 54 -14.35 9.55 -14.09
N HIS A 55 -15.64 9.90 -14.17
CA HIS A 55 -16.07 11.01 -15.00
C HIS A 55 -15.41 12.32 -14.54
N LEU A 56 -15.48 12.65 -13.24
CA LEU A 56 -14.83 13.85 -12.70
C LEU A 56 -13.33 13.92 -13.01
N HIS A 57 -12.61 12.81 -12.80
CA HIS A 57 -11.15 12.79 -12.98
C HIS A 57 -10.75 12.98 -14.46
N LEU A 58 -11.48 12.38 -15.41
CA LEU A 58 -11.20 12.56 -16.84
C LEU A 58 -11.70 13.90 -17.38
N GLN A 59 -12.79 14.46 -16.82
CA GLN A 59 -13.21 15.84 -17.09
C GLN A 59 -12.13 16.82 -16.63
N ALA A 60 -11.61 16.67 -15.40
CA ALA A 60 -10.50 17.47 -14.87
C ALA A 60 -9.24 17.38 -15.74
N GLY A 61 -8.85 16.17 -16.16
CA GLY A 61 -7.73 15.95 -17.06
C GLY A 61 -7.93 16.58 -18.44
N LEU A 62 -9.14 16.55 -19.00
CA LEU A 62 -9.47 17.20 -20.26
C LEU A 62 -9.45 18.73 -20.13
N VAL A 63 -10.04 19.30 -19.08
CA VAL A 63 -10.01 20.74 -18.79
C VAL A 63 -8.57 21.23 -18.60
N THR A 64 -7.75 20.48 -17.86
CA THR A 64 -6.31 20.78 -17.70
C THR A 64 -5.57 20.74 -19.04
N THR A 65 -5.89 19.77 -19.91
CA THR A 65 -5.30 19.68 -21.25
C THR A 65 -5.72 20.87 -22.12
N LEU A 66 -7.01 21.22 -22.12
CA LEU A 66 -7.54 22.37 -22.85
C LEU A 66 -6.89 23.67 -22.36
N TRP A 67 -6.79 23.89 -21.05
CA TRP A 67 -6.12 25.04 -20.43
C TRP A 67 -4.68 25.22 -20.93
N ILE A 68 -3.90 24.14 -20.97
CA ILE A 68 -2.51 24.15 -21.45
C ILE A 68 -2.44 24.43 -22.97
N VAL A 69 -3.27 23.74 -23.77
CA VAL A 69 -3.23 23.82 -25.25
C VAL A 69 -3.76 25.15 -25.78
N THR A 70 -4.71 25.78 -25.07
CA THR A 70 -5.27 27.09 -25.43
C THR A 70 -4.50 28.26 -24.79
N GLY A 71 -3.56 28.01 -23.87
CA GLY A 71 -2.63 29.00 -23.31
C GLY A 71 -2.01 29.96 -24.37
N PRO A 72 -1.46 29.43 -25.47
CA PRO A 72 -0.88 30.20 -26.58
C PRO A 72 -1.87 30.97 -27.46
N LEU A 73 -3.15 30.61 -27.45
CA LEU A 73 -4.17 31.11 -28.39
C LEU A 73 -4.87 32.37 -27.87
N TYR A 74 -4.10 33.28 -27.26
CA TYR A 74 -4.64 34.42 -26.53
C TYR A 74 -5.28 35.47 -27.46
N ASP A 75 -6.61 35.54 -27.42
CA ASP A 75 -7.42 36.64 -27.94
C ASP A 75 -8.34 37.12 -26.79
N PRO A 76 -8.21 38.39 -26.32
CA PRO A 76 -9.01 38.93 -25.22
C PRO A 76 -10.53 38.83 -25.41
N TRP A 77 -11.02 38.79 -26.65
CA TRP A 77 -12.45 38.76 -26.97
C TRP A 77 -13.01 37.33 -27.07
N VAL A 78 -12.14 36.32 -26.99
CA VAL A 78 -12.43 34.92 -27.30
C VAL A 78 -11.87 33.98 -26.21
N ASP A 79 -11.40 34.51 -25.07
CA ASP A 79 -10.80 33.71 -24.00
C ASP A 79 -11.84 32.95 -23.16
N PHE A 80 -12.26 31.79 -23.66
CA PHE A 80 -13.14 30.86 -22.95
C PHE A 80 -12.47 30.13 -21.78
N ARG A 81 -11.15 30.27 -21.56
CA ARG A 81 -10.38 29.38 -20.68
C ARG A 81 -10.70 29.63 -19.20
N PRO A 82 -10.69 30.88 -18.67
CA PRO A 82 -11.13 31.16 -17.31
C PRO A 82 -12.56 30.69 -17.01
N PRO A 83 -13.62 31.02 -17.78
CA PRO A 83 -14.96 30.58 -17.45
C PRO A 83 -15.12 29.05 -17.53
N ILE A 84 -14.53 28.36 -18.52
CA ILE A 84 -14.58 26.89 -18.59
C ILE A 84 -13.86 26.26 -17.40
N ALA A 85 -12.67 26.75 -17.04
CA ALA A 85 -11.90 26.21 -15.91
C ALA A 85 -12.59 26.47 -14.56
N VAL A 86 -13.19 27.66 -14.37
CA VAL A 86 -13.96 28.00 -13.17
C VAL A 86 -15.24 27.16 -13.09
N LEU A 87 -16.02 27.05 -14.17
CA LEU A 87 -17.26 26.25 -14.17
C LEU A 87 -16.99 24.76 -13.96
N ALA A 88 -15.97 24.20 -14.63
CA ALA A 88 -15.60 22.80 -14.44
C ALA A 88 -14.98 22.54 -13.07
N GLY A 89 -14.14 23.46 -12.57
CA GLY A 89 -13.57 23.39 -11.22
C GLY A 89 -14.65 23.47 -10.14
N ALA A 90 -15.60 24.40 -10.27
CA ALA A 90 -16.75 24.51 -9.38
C ALA A 90 -17.64 23.25 -9.45
N TYR A 91 -17.93 22.73 -10.65
CA TYR A 91 -18.65 21.47 -10.82
C TYR A 91 -17.95 20.31 -10.10
N ILE A 92 -16.64 20.12 -10.32
CA ILE A 92 -15.85 19.07 -9.66
C ILE A 92 -15.88 19.24 -8.14
N LEU A 93 -15.67 20.44 -7.61
CA LEU A 93 -15.71 20.72 -6.18
C LEU A 93 -17.09 20.43 -5.58
N ILE A 94 -18.18 20.91 -6.20
CA ILE A 94 -19.55 20.68 -5.74
C ILE A 94 -19.88 19.18 -5.75
N MET A 95 -19.55 18.46 -6.84
CA MET A 95 -19.78 17.01 -6.90
C MET A 95 -18.94 16.23 -5.87
N LEU A 96 -17.71 16.65 -5.56
CA LEU A 96 -16.89 16.03 -4.51
C LEU A 96 -17.40 16.33 -3.08
N CYS A 97 -18.18 17.40 -2.90
CA CYS A 97 -18.77 17.77 -1.62
C CYS A 97 -20.20 17.23 -1.40
N LEU A 98 -20.79 16.51 -2.37
CA LEU A 98 -22.13 15.93 -2.27
C LEU A 98 -22.07 14.44 -1.91
N PRO A 99 -22.54 14.02 -0.71
CA PRO A 99 -22.54 12.61 -0.30
C PRO A 99 -23.25 11.68 -1.29
N SER A 100 -24.35 12.10 -1.91
CA SER A 100 -25.04 11.28 -2.92
C SER A 100 -24.26 11.12 -4.24
N TYR A 101 -23.30 12.00 -4.53
CA TYR A 101 -22.39 11.82 -5.66
C TYR A 101 -21.18 10.95 -5.29
N THR A 102 -20.60 11.17 -4.11
CA THR A 102 -19.42 10.43 -3.62
C THR A 102 -19.77 9.12 -2.91
N GLY A 103 -21.04 8.86 -2.63
CA GLY A 103 -21.58 7.62 -2.09
C GLY A 103 -21.75 6.54 -3.17
N ARG A 104 -22.46 5.47 -2.83
CA ARG A 104 -22.59 4.24 -3.64
C ARG A 104 -23.98 4.02 -4.23
N GLY A 105 -24.97 4.79 -3.79
CA GLY A 105 -26.32 4.79 -4.34
C GLY A 105 -26.39 5.07 -5.84
N GLU A 106 -27.47 4.60 -6.47
CA GLU A 106 -27.78 4.88 -7.88
C GLU A 106 -28.61 6.14 -8.03
N HIS A 107 -28.08 7.13 -8.77
CA HIS A 107 -28.79 8.39 -9.01
C HIS A 107 -28.77 8.71 -10.52
N PRO A 108 -29.94 8.68 -11.20
CA PRO A 108 -30.02 8.96 -12.63
C PRO A 108 -29.63 10.40 -12.97
N LEU A 109 -29.89 11.35 -12.05
CA LEU A 109 -29.52 12.76 -12.18
C LEU A 109 -28.01 12.94 -12.42
N PHE A 110 -27.15 12.30 -11.64
CA PHE A 110 -25.69 12.40 -11.80
C PHE A 110 -25.20 11.74 -13.08
N THR A 111 -25.90 10.72 -13.57
CA THR A 111 -25.61 10.14 -14.90
C THR A 111 -25.95 11.12 -16.02
N TRP A 112 -27.07 11.83 -15.92
CA TRP A 112 -27.46 12.87 -16.88
C TRP A 112 -26.52 14.08 -16.84
N LEU A 113 -26.24 14.63 -15.65
CA LEU A 113 -25.32 15.77 -15.47
C LEU A 113 -23.93 15.48 -16.06
N ASN A 114 -23.38 14.29 -15.81
CA ASN A 114 -22.11 13.88 -16.41
C ASN A 114 -22.15 13.89 -17.94
N ARG A 115 -23.24 13.41 -18.57
CA ARG A 115 -23.39 13.44 -20.04
C ARG A 115 -23.41 14.87 -20.58
N VAL A 116 -24.09 15.79 -19.90
CA VAL A 116 -24.13 17.22 -20.28
C VAL A 116 -22.74 17.84 -20.21
N VAL A 117 -22.00 17.64 -19.11
CA VAL A 117 -20.63 18.14 -18.96
C VAL A 117 -19.69 17.53 -20.01
N TRP A 118 -19.83 16.24 -20.34
CA TRP A 118 -19.06 15.61 -21.41
C TRP A 118 -19.39 16.20 -22.79
N ALA A 119 -20.66 16.46 -23.11
CA ALA A 119 -21.04 17.10 -24.37
C ALA A 119 -20.42 18.51 -24.50
N LEU A 120 -20.45 19.31 -23.43
CA LEU A 120 -19.83 20.63 -23.39
C LEU A 120 -18.31 20.56 -23.60
N LEU A 121 -17.60 19.70 -22.85
CA LEU A 121 -16.14 19.58 -22.98
C LEU A 121 -15.71 19.05 -24.35
N LEU A 122 -16.48 18.14 -24.96
CA LEU A 122 -16.23 17.65 -26.32
C LEU A 122 -16.46 18.76 -27.36
N ALA A 123 -17.51 19.57 -27.19
CA ALA A 123 -17.75 20.75 -28.04
C ALA A 123 -16.61 21.78 -27.93
N CYS A 124 -16.14 22.08 -26.72
CA CYS A 124 -14.99 22.96 -26.50
C CYS A 124 -13.70 22.38 -27.12
N THR A 125 -13.49 21.06 -27.04
CA THR A 125 -12.35 20.37 -27.64
C THR A 125 -12.39 20.44 -29.17
N ALA A 126 -13.56 20.21 -29.78
CA ALA A 126 -13.76 20.35 -31.22
C ALA A 126 -13.58 21.80 -31.69
N GLY A 127 -14.07 22.78 -30.92
CA GLY A 127 -13.86 24.21 -31.16
C GLY A 127 -12.37 24.59 -31.13
N THR A 128 -11.64 24.14 -30.11
CA THR A 128 -10.18 24.34 -29.99
C THR A 128 -9.43 23.69 -31.15
N GLY A 129 -9.77 22.45 -31.52
CA GLY A 129 -9.17 21.76 -32.66
C GLY A 129 -9.42 22.49 -33.98
N LYS A 130 -10.64 23.00 -34.19
CA LYS A 130 -11.00 23.81 -35.36
C LYS A 130 -10.24 25.14 -35.41
N LEU A 131 -9.99 25.78 -34.26
CA LEU A 131 -9.21 27.01 -34.15
C LEU A 131 -7.75 26.79 -34.55
N LEU A 132 -7.14 25.73 -34.01
CA LEU A 132 -5.77 25.29 -34.34
C LEU A 132 -5.62 24.92 -35.82
N LEU A 133 -6.55 24.14 -36.37
CA LEU A 133 -6.53 23.71 -37.79
C LEU A 133 -6.77 24.86 -38.78
N ARG A 134 -7.42 25.95 -38.35
CA ARG A 134 -7.60 27.15 -39.16
C ARG A 134 -6.37 28.04 -39.24
N GLY A 135 -5.29 27.70 -38.53
CA GLY A 135 -4.02 28.42 -38.61
C GLY A 135 -4.13 29.88 -38.23
N GLN A 136 -4.96 30.23 -37.22
CA GLN A 136 -4.91 31.56 -36.64
C GLN A 136 -3.47 31.88 -36.26
N GLN A 137 -2.95 33.00 -36.77
CA GLN A 137 -1.64 33.48 -36.38
C GLN A 137 -1.64 33.69 -34.86
N LEU A 138 -0.62 33.13 -34.18
CA LEU A 138 -0.34 33.44 -32.78
C LEU A 138 -0.24 34.97 -32.67
N VAL A 139 -0.99 35.57 -31.75
CA VAL A 139 -1.13 37.03 -31.70
C VAL A 139 0.22 37.69 -31.39
N GLY A 140 0.60 38.64 -32.22
CA GLY A 140 1.87 39.37 -32.13
C GLY A 140 2.97 38.81 -33.03
N GLU A 141 4.05 39.58 -33.12
CA GLU A 141 5.19 39.42 -34.03
C GLU A 141 5.96 38.09 -33.84
N THR A 142 7.07 37.90 -34.58
CA THR A 142 7.95 36.74 -34.46
C THR A 142 8.46 36.53 -33.02
N HIS A 143 7.72 35.75 -32.22
CA HIS A 143 8.00 35.54 -30.80
C HIS A 143 9.28 34.72 -30.58
N VAL A 144 10.33 35.41 -30.12
CA VAL A 144 11.65 34.84 -29.80
C VAL A 144 11.64 34.27 -28.37
N GLY A 145 10.93 33.18 -28.11
CA GLY A 145 10.80 32.68 -26.73
C GLY A 145 9.95 31.44 -26.51
N SER A 146 9.34 31.37 -25.32
CA SER A 146 8.23 30.45 -25.04
C SER A 146 6.95 30.94 -25.71
N LEU A 147 6.00 30.03 -25.96
CA LEU A 147 4.66 30.40 -26.41
C LEU A 147 4.00 31.40 -25.43
N PRO A 148 3.30 32.45 -25.90
CA PRO A 148 2.62 33.41 -25.03
C PRO A 148 1.67 32.72 -24.04
N GLY A 149 1.59 33.19 -22.80
CA GLY A 149 0.67 32.65 -21.77
C GLY A 149 0.96 31.22 -21.29
N TYR A 150 1.87 30.47 -21.93
CA TYR A 150 2.17 29.08 -21.59
C TYR A 150 2.94 28.93 -20.27
N PRO A 151 3.96 29.75 -19.95
CA PRO A 151 4.59 29.75 -18.62
C PRO A 151 3.60 30.07 -17.50
N GLU A 152 2.70 31.03 -17.72
CA GLU A 152 1.68 31.48 -16.77
C GLU A 152 0.63 30.38 -16.54
N ALA A 153 0.12 29.77 -17.61
CA ALA A 153 -0.84 28.67 -17.55
C ALA A 153 -0.25 27.45 -16.80
N GLY A 154 1.02 27.10 -17.06
CA GLY A 154 1.74 26.07 -16.34
C GLY A 154 1.93 26.41 -14.85
N ARG A 155 2.38 27.64 -14.55
CA ARG A 155 2.57 28.11 -13.17
C ARG A 155 1.27 28.10 -12.38
N ALA A 156 0.16 28.53 -12.97
CA ALA A 156 -1.16 28.50 -12.34
C ALA A 156 -1.58 27.07 -11.95
N LEU A 157 -1.37 26.09 -12.83
CA LEU A 157 -1.67 24.68 -12.54
C LEU A 157 -0.82 24.12 -11.39
N PHE A 158 0.50 24.34 -11.41
CA PHE A 158 1.38 23.87 -10.33
C PHE A 158 1.09 24.56 -8.98
N MET A 159 0.77 25.86 -8.98
CA MET A 159 0.35 26.56 -7.77
C MET A 159 -1.02 26.09 -7.26
N GLY A 160 -1.96 25.80 -8.15
CA GLY A 160 -3.24 25.19 -7.80
C GLY A 160 -3.07 23.81 -7.16
N GLN A 161 -2.23 22.95 -7.73
CA GLN A 161 -1.89 21.64 -7.16
C GLN A 161 -1.20 21.75 -5.81
N LEU A 162 -0.26 22.69 -5.65
CA LEU A 162 0.40 22.95 -4.36
C LEU A 162 -0.60 23.49 -3.31
N GLY A 163 -1.50 24.40 -3.70
CA GLY A 163 -2.55 24.92 -2.82
C GLY A 163 -3.51 23.83 -2.37
N LEU A 164 -3.94 22.94 -3.27
CA LEU A 164 -4.75 21.77 -2.95
C LEU A 164 -4.02 20.79 -2.03
N LEU A 165 -2.72 20.55 -2.25
CA LEU A 165 -1.90 19.72 -1.36
C LEU A 165 -1.77 20.34 0.03
N VAL A 166 -1.55 21.66 0.14
CA VAL A 166 -1.50 22.37 1.42
C VAL A 166 -2.86 22.31 2.13
N ALA A 167 -3.96 22.55 1.42
CA ALA A 167 -5.31 22.43 1.97
C ALA A 167 -5.59 21.00 2.48
N PHE A 168 -5.20 19.97 1.72
CA PHE A 168 -5.30 18.58 2.13
C PHE A 168 -4.48 18.28 3.39
N ILE A 169 -3.22 18.73 3.44
CA ILE A 169 -2.35 18.59 4.62
C ILE A 169 -2.97 19.26 5.84
N LEU A 170 -3.48 20.49 5.69
CA LEU A 170 -4.14 21.22 6.77
C LEU A 170 -5.41 20.50 7.25
N SER A 171 -6.25 19.99 6.35
CA SER A 171 -7.43 19.19 6.70
C SER A 171 -7.06 17.95 7.50
N ILE A 172 -6.05 17.18 7.08
CA ILE A 172 -5.56 16.02 7.82
C ILE A 172 -5.00 16.43 9.18
N VAL A 173 -4.23 17.52 9.28
CA VAL A 173 -3.72 18.04 10.57
C VAL A 173 -4.86 18.48 11.49
N VAL A 174 -5.90 19.12 10.97
CA VAL A 174 -7.10 19.53 11.74
C VAL A 174 -7.89 18.30 12.21
N MET A 175 -8.08 17.29 11.37
CA MET A 175 -8.69 16.01 11.77
C MET A 175 -7.86 15.32 12.87
N ILE A 176 -6.53 15.28 12.72
CA ILE A 176 -5.62 14.71 13.72
C ILE A 176 -5.68 15.51 15.04
N TRP A 177 -5.81 16.83 14.98
CA TRP A 177 -5.92 17.68 16.16
C TRP A 177 -7.28 17.51 16.87
N ARG A 178 -8.40 17.63 16.14
CA ARG A 178 -9.76 17.45 16.68
C ARG A 178 -9.96 16.06 17.29
N GLY A 179 -9.48 15.02 16.61
CA GLY A 179 -9.61 13.65 17.08
C GLY A 179 -8.87 13.37 18.40
N ARG A 180 -7.88 14.20 18.80
CA ARG A 180 -6.91 13.91 19.88
C ARG A 180 -7.53 13.58 21.25
N ASN A 181 -8.66 14.18 21.61
CA ASN A 181 -9.25 14.01 22.93
C ASN A 181 -10.08 12.73 23.06
N ASN A 182 -10.71 12.26 21.97
CA ASN A 182 -11.56 11.06 21.96
C ASN A 182 -10.78 9.80 21.55
N ARG A 183 -9.45 9.77 21.78
CA ARG A 183 -8.60 8.65 21.33
C ARG A 183 -8.35 7.63 22.42
N ASP A 184 -8.60 6.37 22.08
CA ASP A 184 -7.94 5.24 22.73
C ASP A 184 -6.42 5.41 22.69
N ARG A 185 -5.81 5.39 23.87
CA ARG A 185 -4.35 5.39 24.04
C ARG A 185 -3.71 4.08 23.56
N LEU A 186 -4.51 3.01 23.49
CA LEU A 186 -4.11 1.66 23.11
C LEU A 186 -4.33 1.36 21.61
N ALA A 187 -5.06 2.21 20.88
CA ALA A 187 -5.28 2.01 19.44
C ALA A 187 -3.93 2.13 18.68
N PRO A 188 -3.55 1.11 17.88
CA PRO A 188 -2.26 1.10 17.20
C PRO A 188 -2.22 2.14 16.07
N ARG A 189 -1.15 2.95 16.01
CA ARG A 189 -1.02 4.06 15.06
C ARG A 189 0.06 3.80 14.01
N SER A 190 -0.27 4.07 12.75
CA SER A 190 0.69 4.22 11.66
C SER A 190 1.03 5.70 11.48
N LEU A 191 2.32 6.04 11.47
CA LEU A 191 2.81 7.38 11.07
C LEU A 191 2.12 8.58 11.77
N TRP A 192 1.67 8.41 13.03
CA TRP A 192 0.86 9.39 13.76
C TRP A 192 -0.36 9.88 12.97
N ASP A 193 -0.98 8.96 12.23
CA ASP A 193 -2.15 9.15 11.36
C ASP A 193 -1.85 10.05 10.12
N GLY A 194 -0.58 10.46 9.93
CA GLY A 194 -0.11 11.30 8.82
C GLY A 194 0.33 10.54 7.56
N SER A 195 -0.02 9.26 7.41
CA SER A 195 0.36 8.45 6.24
C SER A 195 -0.18 9.04 4.92
N ALA A 196 -1.39 9.58 4.94
CA ALA A 196 -2.02 10.21 3.78
C ALA A 196 -1.22 11.42 3.26
N ILE A 197 -0.64 12.22 4.16
CA ILE A 197 0.22 13.37 3.82
C ILE A 197 1.44 12.90 3.02
N LEU A 198 2.08 11.80 3.43
CA LEU A 198 3.24 11.23 2.73
C LEU A 198 2.86 10.80 1.30
N PHE A 199 1.80 10.00 1.15
CA PHE A 199 1.41 9.48 -0.16
C PHE A 199 0.92 10.58 -1.10
N ALA A 200 0.19 11.57 -0.61
CA ALA A 200 -0.22 12.74 -1.40
C ALA A 200 0.99 13.57 -1.85
N THR A 201 1.92 13.89 -0.94
CA THR A 201 3.14 14.64 -1.25
C THR A 201 4.01 13.89 -2.25
N MET A 202 4.20 12.58 -2.05
CA MET A 202 4.96 11.71 -2.96
C MET A 202 4.28 11.61 -4.34
N GLY A 203 2.95 11.55 -4.40
CA GLY A 203 2.18 11.52 -5.63
C GLY A 203 2.34 12.80 -6.46
N VAL A 204 2.20 13.97 -5.81
CA VAL A 204 2.43 15.29 -6.45
C VAL A 204 3.89 15.43 -6.91
N PHE A 205 4.85 15.04 -6.06
CA PHE A 205 6.26 15.07 -6.40
C PHE A 205 6.59 14.18 -7.61
N LEU A 206 6.21 12.89 -7.58
CA LEU A 206 6.43 11.99 -8.71
C LEU A 206 5.70 12.46 -9.98
N GLY A 207 4.49 13.00 -9.86
CA GLY A 207 3.76 13.60 -10.98
C GLY A 207 4.52 14.75 -11.63
N ALA A 208 5.06 15.68 -10.83
CA ALA A 208 5.90 16.78 -11.29
C ALA A 208 7.18 16.27 -11.98
N VAL A 209 7.88 15.32 -11.35
CA VAL A 209 9.12 14.72 -11.83
C VAL A 209 8.93 14.00 -13.16
N PHE A 210 7.93 13.12 -13.28
CA PHE A 210 7.68 12.38 -14.53
C PHE A 210 7.19 13.32 -15.63
N SER A 211 6.39 14.33 -15.30
CA SER A 211 6.00 15.37 -16.28
C SER A 211 7.23 16.12 -16.81
N ALA A 212 8.16 16.50 -15.94
CA ALA A 212 9.40 17.17 -16.34
C ALA A 212 10.33 16.25 -17.14
N GLY A 213 10.47 14.98 -16.73
CA GLY A 213 11.24 13.97 -17.45
C GLY A 213 10.70 13.73 -18.87
N VAL A 214 9.38 13.57 -19.02
CA VAL A 214 8.73 13.43 -20.33
C VAL A 214 8.94 14.69 -21.19
N TYR A 215 8.83 15.88 -20.62
CA TYR A 215 9.03 17.14 -21.36
C TYR A 215 10.47 17.30 -21.87
N VAL A 216 11.44 17.07 -21.00
CA VAL A 216 12.88 17.15 -21.31
C VAL A 216 13.29 16.06 -22.31
N PHE A 217 12.75 14.85 -22.19
CA PHE A 217 13.04 13.76 -23.13
C PHE A 217 12.35 13.96 -24.49
N ALA A 218 11.10 14.45 -24.51
CA ALA A 218 10.37 14.73 -25.75
C ALA A 218 11.05 15.85 -26.56
N THR A 219 11.54 16.91 -25.91
CA THR A 219 12.33 17.96 -26.58
C THR A 219 13.66 17.45 -27.11
N ALA A 220 14.36 16.56 -26.39
CA ALA A 220 15.56 15.89 -26.89
C ALA A 220 15.27 14.96 -28.09
N TRP A 221 14.17 14.18 -28.05
CA TRP A 221 13.73 13.34 -29.16
C TRP A 221 13.37 14.16 -30.41
N LEU A 222 12.55 15.20 -30.27
CA LEU A 222 12.16 16.09 -31.37
C LEU A 222 13.36 16.79 -32.01
N ARG A 223 14.41 17.10 -31.24
CA ARG A 223 15.65 17.70 -31.76
C ARG A 223 16.55 16.67 -32.47
N THR A 224 16.67 15.45 -31.96
CA THR A 224 17.67 14.47 -32.42
C THR A 224 17.12 13.40 -33.37
N GLY A 225 15.79 13.24 -33.44
CA GLY A 225 15.14 12.08 -34.06
C GLY A 225 15.34 10.77 -33.28
N SER A 226 16.23 10.72 -32.28
CA SER A 226 16.62 9.50 -31.58
C SER A 226 15.68 9.19 -30.42
N LEU A 227 15.14 7.97 -30.39
CA LEU A 227 14.43 7.42 -29.23
C LEU A 227 15.38 7.08 -28.05
N ARG A 228 16.69 7.28 -28.23
CA ARG A 228 17.75 7.11 -27.22
C ARG A 228 18.69 8.33 -27.29
N PRO A 229 18.24 9.53 -26.90
CA PRO A 229 19.09 10.71 -26.85
C PRO A 229 20.20 10.50 -25.80
N THR A 230 21.39 11.01 -26.07
CA THR A 230 22.52 10.91 -25.13
C THR A 230 22.32 11.84 -23.93
N PHE A 231 23.11 11.64 -22.86
CA PHE A 231 23.13 12.59 -21.75
C PHE A 231 23.51 14.01 -22.21
N GLU A 232 24.40 14.15 -23.21
CA GLU A 232 24.76 15.46 -23.78
C GLU A 232 23.58 16.10 -24.52
N ASP A 233 22.82 15.32 -25.30
CA ASP A 233 21.63 15.82 -26.00
C ASP A 233 20.58 16.36 -25.03
N VAL A 234 20.42 15.69 -23.89
CA VAL A 234 19.48 16.05 -22.81
C VAL A 234 19.97 17.22 -21.95
N SER A 235 21.27 17.32 -21.67
CA SER A 235 21.84 18.29 -20.71
C SER A 235 22.39 19.58 -21.36
N ALA A 236 23.05 19.48 -22.52
CA ALA A 236 23.71 20.60 -23.17
C ALA A 236 22.90 21.18 -24.35
N ARG A 237 22.09 20.35 -25.02
CA ARG A 237 21.46 20.70 -26.32
C ARG A 237 19.94 21.00 -26.25
N VAL A 238 19.26 20.82 -25.11
CA VAL A 238 17.86 21.29 -24.95
C VAL A 238 17.75 22.83 -24.85
N SER A 239 18.86 23.53 -24.64
CA SER A 239 19.00 24.98 -24.42
C SER A 239 18.36 25.93 -25.45
N ARG A 240 17.95 25.47 -26.64
CA ARG A 240 17.22 26.30 -27.64
C ARG A 240 15.69 26.23 -27.53
N PHE A 241 15.14 25.24 -26.82
CA PHE A 241 13.71 25.25 -26.46
C PHE A 241 13.54 25.97 -25.13
N VAL A 242 12.66 26.97 -25.08
CA VAL A 242 12.33 27.67 -23.84
C VAL A 242 11.41 26.80 -22.98
N VAL A 243 12.01 25.83 -22.29
CA VAL A 243 11.37 25.01 -21.26
C VAL A 243 10.90 25.94 -20.13
N PRO A 244 9.61 25.90 -19.70
CA PRO A 244 9.13 26.75 -18.61
C PRO A 244 9.92 26.55 -17.32
N ASP A 245 10.12 27.63 -16.56
CA ASP A 245 10.84 27.62 -15.27
C ASP A 245 10.42 26.46 -14.36
N ILE A 246 9.10 26.24 -14.21
CA ILE A 246 8.54 25.23 -13.32
C ILE A 246 8.95 23.80 -13.69
N ILE A 247 9.15 23.53 -14.99
CA ILE A 247 9.61 22.23 -15.50
C ILE A 247 11.13 22.08 -15.29
N ARG A 248 11.90 23.15 -15.49
CA ARG A 248 13.35 23.16 -15.21
C ARG A 248 13.65 22.90 -13.74
N GLU A 249 12.91 23.58 -12.87
CA GLU A 249 13.02 23.43 -11.41
C GLU A 249 12.61 22.02 -10.95
N ALA A 250 11.51 21.46 -11.47
CA ALA A 250 11.10 20.10 -11.14
C ALA A 250 12.16 19.03 -11.48
N ALA A 251 12.85 19.18 -12.62
CA ALA A 251 13.97 18.32 -12.98
C ALA A 251 15.16 18.49 -12.01
N ARG A 252 15.59 19.74 -11.74
CA ARG A 252 16.71 20.03 -10.80
C ARG A 252 16.46 19.45 -9.41
N ALA A 253 15.25 19.65 -8.90
CA ALA A 253 14.83 19.11 -7.61
C ALA A 253 14.90 17.58 -7.58
N TYR A 254 14.55 16.89 -8.67
CA TYR A 254 14.68 15.44 -8.72
C TYR A 254 16.13 14.96 -8.59
N ALA A 255 17.07 15.59 -9.28
CA ALA A 255 18.49 15.26 -9.17
C ALA A 255 19.00 15.42 -7.73
N ILE A 256 18.64 16.54 -7.07
CA ILE A 256 18.98 16.80 -5.66
C ILE A 256 18.33 15.75 -4.74
N SER A 257 17.06 15.39 -4.99
CA SER A 257 16.31 14.39 -4.22
C SER A 257 16.99 13.02 -4.24
N VAL A 258 17.42 12.58 -5.43
CA VAL A 258 18.13 11.31 -5.62
C VAL A 258 19.49 11.35 -4.94
N ALA A 259 20.24 12.45 -5.04
CA ALA A 259 21.52 12.61 -4.35
C ALA A 259 21.38 12.54 -2.81
N ILE A 260 20.38 13.21 -2.24
CA ILE A 260 20.07 13.14 -0.79
C ILE A 260 19.67 11.72 -0.39
N LEU A 261 18.84 11.04 -1.19
CA LEU A 261 18.43 9.66 -0.92
C LEU A 261 19.63 8.71 -0.91
N VAL A 262 20.55 8.83 -1.88
CA VAL A 262 21.80 8.04 -1.93
C VAL A 262 22.66 8.31 -0.70
N LEU A 263 22.82 9.58 -0.29
CA LEU A 263 23.57 9.95 0.91
C LEU A 263 22.95 9.33 2.18
N VAL A 264 21.62 9.42 2.35
CA VAL A 264 20.91 8.81 3.49
C VAL A 264 21.11 7.28 3.49
N VAL A 265 20.95 6.62 2.35
CA VAL A 265 21.14 5.16 2.24
C VAL A 265 22.59 4.78 2.57
N ALA A 266 23.58 5.55 2.09
CA ALA A 266 24.98 5.35 2.43
C ALA A 266 25.26 5.52 3.93
N VAL A 267 24.70 6.56 4.58
CA VAL A 267 24.81 6.77 6.03
C VAL A 267 24.15 5.63 6.82
N LEU A 268 22.94 5.20 6.42
CA LEU A 268 22.26 4.08 7.07
C LEU A 268 23.04 2.76 6.91
N LEU A 269 23.60 2.50 5.72
CA LEU A 269 24.48 1.36 5.48
C LEU A 269 25.77 1.46 6.31
N LEU A 270 26.38 2.64 6.42
CA LEU A 270 27.55 2.88 7.27
C LEU A 270 27.24 2.68 8.76
N CYS A 271 26.07 3.09 9.25
CA CYS A 271 25.63 2.79 10.61
C CYS A 271 25.40 1.28 10.82
N PHE A 272 24.78 0.60 9.86
CA PHE A 272 24.46 -0.83 9.94
C PHE A 272 25.71 -1.73 9.83
N VAL A 273 26.55 -1.49 8.82
CA VAL A 273 27.81 -2.21 8.56
C VAL A 273 28.88 -1.79 9.56
N GLY A 274 28.93 -0.51 9.93
CA GLY A 274 29.80 0.01 11.00
C GLY A 274 29.56 -0.72 12.32
N ASN A 275 28.32 -1.04 12.68
CA ASN A 275 28.01 -1.86 13.86
C ASN A 275 28.61 -3.28 13.80
N LYS A 276 28.92 -3.81 12.60
CA LYS A 276 29.65 -5.08 12.39
C LYS A 276 31.17 -4.86 12.40
N LEU A 277 31.66 -3.81 11.73
CA LEU A 277 33.08 -3.43 11.65
C LEU A 277 33.66 -3.02 13.01
N LEU A 278 32.92 -2.22 13.79
CA LEU A 278 33.27 -1.81 15.15
C LEU A 278 33.42 -2.99 16.11
N ARG A 279 32.73 -4.12 15.87
CA ARG A 279 32.92 -5.36 16.65
C ARG A 279 34.24 -6.05 16.30
N GLY A 280 34.63 -6.07 15.03
CA GLY A 280 35.94 -6.56 14.60
C GLY A 280 37.09 -5.70 15.13
N LEU A 281 36.95 -4.37 15.06
CA LEU A 281 37.90 -3.44 15.69
C LEU A 281 37.99 -3.65 17.21
N ARG A 282 36.85 -3.90 17.90
CA ARG A 282 36.84 -4.20 19.34
C ARG A 282 37.53 -5.52 19.71
N SER A 283 37.55 -6.53 18.84
CA SER A 283 38.31 -7.76 19.09
C SER A 283 39.82 -7.56 18.96
N ILE A 284 40.25 -6.58 18.17
CA ILE A 284 41.67 -6.20 17.98
C ILE A 284 42.15 -5.24 19.09
N LEU A 285 41.24 -4.47 19.71
CA LEU A 285 41.59 -3.44 20.69
C LEU A 285 42.02 -4.00 22.06
N PRO A 286 43.16 -3.55 22.65
CA PRO A 286 43.60 -3.93 24.00
C PRO A 286 42.56 -3.59 25.09
N ARG A 287 42.49 -4.41 26.14
CA ARG A 287 41.51 -4.25 27.24
C ARG A 287 41.50 -2.83 27.83
N ARG A 288 42.68 -2.23 28.11
CA ARG A 288 42.81 -0.86 28.68
C ARG A 288 42.17 0.27 27.86
N LEU A 289 42.00 0.10 26.55
CA LEU A 289 41.31 1.08 25.68
C LEU A 289 39.80 0.81 25.59
N ARG A 290 39.39 -0.45 25.77
CA ARG A 290 38.01 -0.93 25.68
C ARG A 290 37.11 -0.30 26.75
N ASP A 291 37.67 -0.05 27.93
CA ASP A 291 36.96 0.45 29.11
C ASP A 291 36.86 1.99 29.14
N LYS A 292 37.56 2.68 28.22
CA LYS A 292 37.49 4.14 28.02
C LYS A 292 36.56 4.57 26.88
N LEU A 293 35.94 3.64 26.18
CA LEU A 293 35.01 3.96 25.09
C LEU A 293 33.67 4.51 25.63
N PRO A 294 33.04 5.50 24.98
CA PRO A 294 31.75 6.03 25.41
C PRO A 294 30.67 4.96 25.57
N HIS A 295 29.73 5.17 26.48
CA HIS A 295 28.61 4.23 26.71
C HIS A 295 27.79 3.93 25.43
N TRP A 296 27.67 4.85 24.47
CA TRP A 296 27.02 4.58 23.17
C TRP A 296 27.85 3.68 22.22
N PHE A 297 29.15 3.51 22.46
CA PHE A 297 29.98 2.44 21.86
C PHE A 297 29.72 1.07 22.51
N THR A 298 29.14 1.03 23.72
CA THR A 298 28.69 -0.22 24.33
C THR A 298 27.36 -0.64 23.70
N VAL A 299 27.46 -1.25 22.52
CA VAL A 299 26.37 -2.07 21.97
C VAL A 299 26.04 -3.12 23.04
N GLY A 300 24.87 -2.97 23.65
CA GLY A 300 24.43 -3.79 24.79
C GLY A 300 24.52 -5.28 24.50
N SER A 301 24.64 -6.08 25.56
CA SER A 301 24.78 -7.54 25.47
C SER A 301 23.77 -8.11 24.47
N TRP A 302 24.31 -8.87 23.51
CA TRP A 302 23.60 -9.50 22.40
C TRP A 302 22.31 -10.20 22.89
N PRO A 303 21.22 -10.29 22.09
CA PRO A 303 19.86 -10.33 22.65
C PRO A 303 19.47 -11.52 23.55
N SER A 304 20.34 -12.52 23.74
CA SER A 304 20.09 -13.74 24.51
C SER A 304 19.39 -13.49 25.85
N LYS A 305 19.84 -12.53 26.68
CA LYS A 305 19.19 -12.23 27.97
C LYS A 305 17.73 -11.80 27.84
N LYS A 306 17.37 -11.06 26.79
CA LYS A 306 15.98 -10.63 26.55
C LYS A 306 15.13 -11.81 26.09
N TYR A 307 15.63 -12.63 25.16
CA TYR A 307 14.87 -13.73 24.57
C TYR A 307 14.91 -15.04 25.38
N ARG A 308 15.79 -15.18 26.39
CA ARG A 308 15.94 -16.42 27.17
C ARG A 308 14.64 -16.87 27.82
N THR A 309 13.80 -15.96 28.32
CA THR A 309 12.54 -16.34 28.97
C THR A 309 11.59 -17.08 28.02
N ALA A 310 11.40 -16.59 26.78
CA ALA A 310 10.60 -17.31 25.78
C ALA A 310 11.28 -18.60 25.33
N LEU A 311 12.60 -18.61 25.11
CA LEU A 311 13.28 -19.86 24.75
C LEU A 311 13.14 -20.94 25.84
N VAL A 312 13.23 -20.55 27.11
CA VAL A 312 13.06 -21.47 28.25
C VAL A 312 11.60 -21.92 28.40
N HIS A 313 10.63 -21.07 28.06
CA HIS A 313 9.22 -21.44 28.00
C HIS A 313 8.95 -22.46 26.87
N ASP A 314 9.44 -22.19 25.67
CA ASP A 314 9.14 -22.98 24.46
C ASP A 314 9.91 -24.31 24.40
N TYR A 315 11.13 -24.35 24.94
CA TYR A 315 12.07 -25.47 24.79
C TYR A 315 12.63 -26.03 26.11
N GLY A 316 12.35 -25.40 27.25
CA GLY A 316 12.88 -25.78 28.56
C GLY A 316 14.26 -25.19 28.88
N THR A 317 14.65 -25.21 30.16
CA THR A 317 15.95 -24.69 30.63
C THR A 317 17.13 -25.47 30.06
N ALA A 318 17.11 -26.80 30.19
CA ALA A 318 18.19 -27.68 29.76
C ALA A 318 18.55 -27.47 28.29
N ALA A 319 17.58 -27.61 27.38
CA ALA A 319 17.80 -27.42 25.94
C ALA A 319 18.49 -26.09 25.59
N VAL A 320 18.08 -25.00 26.24
CA VAL A 320 18.58 -23.63 25.98
C VAL A 320 19.99 -23.39 26.54
N ASP A 321 20.31 -24.00 27.68
CA ASP A 321 21.61 -23.85 28.33
C ASP A 321 22.66 -24.85 27.76
N ASP A 322 22.22 -26.04 27.32
CA ASP A 322 23.05 -27.09 26.71
C ASP A 322 23.49 -26.76 25.27
N ASP A 323 22.66 -26.05 24.49
CA ASP A 323 23.00 -25.58 23.13
C ASP A 323 22.93 -24.05 22.97
N PRO A 324 23.90 -23.29 23.54
CA PRO A 324 23.97 -21.84 23.36
C PRO A 324 24.07 -21.37 21.90
N PRO A 325 24.72 -22.07 20.95
CA PRO A 325 24.67 -21.75 19.52
C PRO A 325 23.25 -21.78 18.94
N ARG A 326 22.46 -22.83 19.19
CA ARG A 326 21.06 -22.93 18.74
C ARG A 326 20.18 -21.89 19.42
N ALA A 327 20.32 -21.69 20.73
CA ALA A 327 19.62 -20.63 21.46
C ALA A 327 19.86 -19.25 20.84
N ARG A 328 21.10 -18.93 20.46
CA ARG A 328 21.45 -17.68 19.76
C ARG A 328 20.83 -17.58 18.38
N GLN A 329 20.75 -18.69 17.64
CA GLN A 329 20.13 -18.74 16.31
C GLN A 329 18.62 -18.46 16.39
N VAL A 330 17.90 -19.09 17.33
CA VAL A 330 16.46 -18.89 17.52
C VAL A 330 16.17 -17.49 18.06
N ALA A 331 16.90 -17.01 19.07
CA ALA A 331 16.78 -15.64 19.59
C ALA A 331 16.97 -14.57 18.50
N SER A 332 17.93 -14.76 17.59
CA SER A 332 18.15 -13.85 16.46
C SER A 332 16.95 -13.79 15.51
N MET A 333 16.25 -14.91 15.36
CA MET A 333 15.09 -15.04 14.50
C MET A 333 13.88 -14.33 15.10
N PHE A 334 13.60 -14.55 16.39
CA PHE A 334 12.54 -13.84 17.12
C PHE A 334 12.81 -12.32 17.15
N TRP A 335 14.07 -11.92 17.36
CA TRP A 335 14.48 -10.51 17.28
C TRP A 335 14.23 -9.88 15.90
N LEU A 336 14.52 -10.62 14.83
CA LEU A 336 14.30 -10.19 13.44
C LEU A 336 12.80 -10.12 13.12
N ALA A 337 12.02 -11.10 13.56
CA ALA A 337 10.57 -11.14 13.40
C ALA A 337 9.87 -9.94 14.08
N GLN A 338 10.37 -9.51 15.24
CA GLN A 338 9.90 -8.30 15.93
C GLN A 338 10.38 -6.98 15.31
N ARG A 339 11.25 -6.96 14.28
CA ARG A 339 11.64 -5.70 13.62
C ARG A 339 10.49 -5.07 12.84
N VAL A 340 9.57 -5.88 12.31
CA VAL A 340 8.40 -5.41 11.55
C VAL A 340 7.48 -4.54 12.40
N ASP A 341 7.43 -4.76 13.72
CA ASP A 341 6.65 -3.92 14.63
C ASP A 341 7.13 -2.47 14.70
N TYR A 342 8.40 -2.22 14.34
CA TYR A 342 8.99 -0.89 14.28
C TYR A 342 9.01 -0.29 12.86
N ALA A 343 8.46 -0.97 11.84
CA ALA A 343 8.50 -0.53 10.45
C ALA A 343 7.89 0.87 10.25
N HIS A 344 6.82 1.20 10.98
CA HIS A 344 6.22 2.53 11.01
C HIS A 344 7.22 3.65 11.37
N ARG A 345 8.20 3.39 12.24
CA ARG A 345 9.24 4.38 12.62
C ARG A 345 10.26 4.60 11.51
N PHE A 346 10.54 3.56 10.71
CA PHE A 346 11.40 3.67 9.53
C PHE A 346 10.69 4.45 8.41
N LEU A 347 9.41 4.13 8.15
CA LEU A 347 8.55 4.90 7.24
C LEU A 347 8.44 6.37 7.66
N ALA A 348 8.40 6.67 8.97
CA ALA A 348 8.41 8.03 9.50
C ALA A 348 9.73 8.78 9.21
N GLY A 349 10.87 8.11 9.31
CA GLY A 349 12.16 8.68 8.92
C GLY A 349 12.18 9.03 7.42
N LEU A 350 11.72 8.12 6.57
CA LEU A 350 11.58 8.37 5.13
C LEU A 350 10.61 9.51 4.80
N LEU A 351 9.49 9.62 5.55
CA LEU A 351 8.53 10.71 5.44
C LEU A 351 9.18 12.06 5.72
N LEU A 352 9.93 12.16 6.82
CA LEU A 352 10.64 13.39 7.20
C LEU A 352 11.65 13.81 6.12
N ILE A 353 12.40 12.84 5.57
CA ILE A 353 13.33 13.10 4.46
C ILE A 353 12.58 13.58 3.21
N GLY A 354 11.46 12.95 2.86
CA GLY A 354 10.62 13.37 1.73
C GLY A 354 10.09 14.79 1.89
N LEU A 355 9.67 15.19 3.10
CA LEU A 355 9.27 16.58 3.38
C LEU A 355 10.44 17.56 3.31
N VAL A 356 11.61 17.22 3.89
CA VAL A 356 12.84 18.01 3.79
C VAL A 356 13.30 18.20 2.35
N ILE A 357 13.01 17.25 1.46
CA ILE A 357 13.25 17.36 0.02
C ILE A 357 12.20 18.24 -0.68
N THR A 358 10.92 18.02 -0.39
CA THR A 358 9.80 18.60 -1.18
C THR A 358 9.51 20.05 -0.79
N ILE A 359 9.66 20.42 0.49
CA ILE A 359 9.33 21.76 0.97
C ILE A 359 10.26 22.84 0.39
N PRO A 360 11.61 22.70 0.41
CA PRO A 360 12.50 23.67 -0.25
C PRO A 360 12.24 23.79 -1.75
N PHE A 361 11.88 22.69 -2.42
CA PHE A 361 11.52 22.72 -3.84
C PHE A 361 10.25 23.53 -4.10
N ALA A 362 9.18 23.34 -3.31
CA ALA A 362 7.97 24.14 -3.42
C ALA A 362 8.25 25.65 -3.21
N LEU A 363 9.17 25.99 -2.28
CA LEU A 363 9.61 27.36 -2.04
C LEU A 363 10.44 27.95 -3.19
N LEU A 364 11.30 27.15 -3.83
CA LEU A 364 12.04 27.55 -5.04
C LEU A 364 11.08 27.84 -6.21
N ALA A 365 10.09 26.96 -6.44
CA ALA A 365 9.06 27.12 -7.46
C ALA A 365 8.16 28.36 -7.24
N TRP A 366 7.92 28.74 -5.98
CA TRP A 366 7.09 29.91 -5.63
C TRP A 366 7.73 31.24 -6.07
N LYS A 367 9.08 31.33 -6.09
CA LYS A 367 9.86 32.57 -6.29
C LYS A 367 9.49 33.75 -5.36
N PRO A 368 9.43 33.58 -4.03
CA PRO A 368 9.16 34.70 -3.11
C PRO A 368 10.33 35.69 -3.09
N SER A 369 10.04 36.97 -3.34
CA SER A 369 11.01 38.04 -3.63
C SER A 369 12.15 38.19 -2.62
N TRP A 370 11.88 37.93 -1.33
CA TRP A 370 12.82 38.08 -0.22
C TRP A 370 13.89 36.97 -0.13
N LEU A 371 13.63 35.76 -0.62
CA LEU A 371 14.62 34.66 -0.68
C LEU A 371 15.57 34.78 -1.88
N TRP A 372 15.22 35.62 -2.87
CA TRP A 372 15.80 35.54 -4.22
C TRP A 372 17.03 36.41 -4.48
N HIS A 373 17.48 37.21 -3.51
CA HIS A 373 18.66 38.07 -3.70
C HIS A 373 19.97 37.27 -3.84
N CYS A 374 20.10 36.12 -3.16
CA CYS A 374 21.24 35.22 -3.36
C CYS A 374 21.01 34.19 -4.49
N ALA A 375 19.76 33.72 -4.67
CA ALA A 375 19.45 32.65 -5.62
C ALA A 375 19.49 33.05 -7.10
N ARG A 376 19.22 34.33 -7.43
CA ARG A 376 19.36 34.87 -8.81
C ARG A 376 20.68 34.47 -9.47
N ARG A 377 21.78 34.52 -8.73
CA ARG A 377 23.14 34.24 -9.22
C ARG A 377 23.42 32.80 -9.66
N TRP A 378 22.57 31.85 -9.27
CA TRP A 378 22.65 30.43 -9.66
C TRP A 378 21.58 30.03 -10.68
N HIS A 379 20.48 30.79 -10.74
CA HIS A 379 19.33 30.52 -11.59
C HIS A 379 19.39 31.25 -12.94
N ASP A 380 19.84 32.49 -12.93
CA ASP A 380 19.96 33.34 -14.12
C ASP A 380 21.32 33.09 -14.79
N TYR A 381 21.34 32.20 -15.78
CA TYR A 381 22.39 32.25 -16.81
C TYR A 381 22.06 33.40 -17.77
N PRO A 382 23.07 34.12 -18.29
CA PRO A 382 22.88 34.85 -19.54
C PRO A 382 22.44 33.84 -20.61
N ASP A 383 21.33 34.14 -21.28
CA ASP A 383 20.88 33.37 -22.43
C ASP A 383 21.94 33.52 -23.54
N LEU A 384 22.28 32.44 -24.24
CA LEU A 384 23.38 32.44 -25.25
C LEU A 384 23.04 33.24 -26.53
N ARG A 385 21.95 34.03 -26.48
CA ARG A 385 21.56 35.02 -27.48
C ARG A 385 22.26 36.35 -27.30
N ASP A 386 22.53 36.74 -26.06
CA ASP A 386 23.26 37.96 -25.76
C ASP A 386 24.75 37.61 -25.71
N GLY A 387 25.51 38.05 -26.72
CA GLY A 387 26.94 37.72 -26.91
C GLY A 387 27.89 38.29 -25.85
N THR A 388 27.36 38.79 -24.74
CA THR A 388 28.08 39.39 -23.61
C THR A 388 28.06 38.45 -22.42
N ALA A 389 28.97 37.46 -22.44
CA ALA A 389 29.33 36.72 -21.23
C ALA A 389 29.98 37.69 -20.24
N ALA A 390 29.18 38.27 -19.34
CA ALA A 390 29.63 39.24 -18.35
C ALA A 390 30.62 38.59 -17.36
N THR A 391 31.91 38.76 -17.64
CA THR A 391 33.01 38.28 -16.80
C THR A 391 33.13 39.11 -15.52
N CYS A 392 32.38 38.73 -14.49
CA CYS A 392 32.46 39.34 -13.16
C CYS A 392 33.02 38.37 -12.11
N GLY A 393 34.23 38.65 -11.63
CA GLY A 393 34.72 38.22 -10.31
C GLY A 393 35.15 36.76 -10.15
N SER A 394 36.36 36.44 -10.59
CA SER A 394 37.12 35.27 -10.10
C SER A 394 37.47 35.41 -8.62
N GLY A 395 37.32 34.36 -7.79
CA GLY A 395 37.77 34.43 -6.40
C GLY A 395 37.56 33.22 -5.49
N HIS A 396 36.63 32.31 -5.77
CA HIS A 396 36.35 31.18 -4.88
C HIS A 396 36.02 29.87 -5.64
N PHE A 397 36.88 28.86 -5.50
CA PHE A 397 36.78 27.53 -6.11
C PHE A 397 35.40 26.84 -5.96
N TYR A 398 34.68 27.12 -4.87
CA TYR A 398 33.33 26.59 -4.63
C TYR A 398 32.25 27.18 -5.55
N TYR A 399 32.42 28.43 -6.01
CA TYR A 399 31.49 29.07 -6.95
C TYR A 399 31.58 28.48 -8.36
N ASP A 400 32.78 28.10 -8.81
CA ASP A 400 32.97 27.52 -10.15
C ASP A 400 32.27 26.15 -10.28
N TRP A 401 32.31 25.31 -9.23
CA TRP A 401 31.63 24.02 -9.23
C TRP A 401 30.09 24.13 -9.21
N LEU A 402 29.56 25.19 -8.59
CA LEU A 402 28.14 25.53 -8.61
C LEU A 402 27.69 26.24 -9.89
N ARG A 403 28.59 26.91 -10.62
CA ARG A 403 28.26 27.65 -11.85
C ARG A 403 28.43 26.82 -13.11
N ASP A 404 29.56 26.12 -13.25
CA ASP A 404 29.94 25.41 -14.49
C ASP A 404 30.24 23.91 -14.25
N GLY A 405 30.24 23.45 -13.00
CA GLY A 405 30.47 22.05 -12.62
C GLY A 405 29.23 21.15 -12.59
N PHE A 406 29.36 19.98 -11.96
CA PHE A 406 28.29 18.96 -11.88
C PHE A 406 27.08 19.41 -11.03
N LEU A 407 27.25 20.37 -10.10
CA LEU A 407 26.13 21.00 -9.37
C LEU A 407 25.59 22.26 -10.04
N SER A 408 26.01 22.56 -11.28
CA SER A 408 25.40 23.64 -12.06
C SER A 408 23.91 23.39 -12.30
N ALA A 409 23.11 24.44 -12.33
CA ALA A 409 21.67 24.34 -12.55
C ALA A 409 21.32 23.70 -13.92
N ARG A 410 22.23 23.80 -14.91
CA ARG A 410 22.16 23.07 -16.19
C ARG A 410 22.42 21.56 -16.01
N SER A 411 23.51 21.19 -15.33
CA SER A 411 23.85 19.78 -15.08
C SER A 411 22.78 19.07 -14.26
N LEU A 412 22.27 19.70 -13.20
CA LEU A 412 21.19 19.14 -12.37
C LEU A 412 19.85 19.02 -13.13
N GLN A 413 19.53 19.95 -14.04
CA GLN A 413 18.34 19.84 -14.88
C GLN A 413 18.44 18.64 -15.84
N GLY A 414 19.58 18.50 -16.54
CA GLY A 414 19.82 17.36 -17.44
C GLY A 414 19.87 16.03 -16.69
N THR A 415 20.57 15.98 -15.56
CA THR A 415 20.63 14.84 -14.65
C THR A 415 19.24 14.46 -14.14
N GLY A 416 18.43 15.42 -13.73
CA GLY A 416 17.06 15.20 -13.27
C GLY A 416 16.15 14.62 -14.35
N GLY A 417 16.16 15.20 -15.56
CA GLY A 417 15.40 14.69 -16.70
C GLY A 417 15.81 13.27 -17.08
N TYR A 418 17.11 12.98 -17.12
CA TYR A 418 17.64 11.66 -17.43
C TYR A 418 17.32 10.63 -16.34
N LEU A 419 17.49 10.99 -15.06
CA LEU A 419 17.11 10.14 -13.92
C LEU A 419 15.61 9.86 -13.89
N ALA A 420 14.75 10.82 -14.25
CA ALA A 420 13.30 10.60 -14.27
C ALA A 420 12.91 9.52 -15.29
N VAL A 421 13.53 9.54 -16.48
CA VAL A 421 13.34 8.50 -17.51
C VAL A 421 13.97 7.17 -17.08
N LEU A 422 15.16 7.18 -16.49
CA LEU A 422 15.80 5.97 -15.95
C LEU A 422 14.94 5.31 -14.86
N THR A 423 14.36 6.10 -13.96
CA THR A 423 13.43 5.63 -12.92
C THR A 423 12.16 5.04 -13.54
N LEU A 424 11.59 5.67 -14.58
CA LEU A 424 10.45 5.11 -15.30
C LEU A 424 10.80 3.74 -15.94
N LEU A 425 11.96 3.64 -16.61
CA LEU A 425 12.43 2.39 -17.20
C LEU A 425 12.72 1.32 -16.14
N LEU A 426 13.25 1.70 -14.97
CA LEU A 426 13.49 0.80 -13.85
C LEU A 426 12.17 0.30 -13.23
N LEU A 427 11.15 1.15 -13.10
CA LEU A 427 9.81 0.75 -12.66
C LEU A 427 9.14 -0.21 -13.65
N VAL A 428 9.22 0.07 -14.96
CA VAL A 428 8.73 -0.82 -16.01
C VAL A 428 9.49 -2.16 -16.02
N GLY A 429 10.82 -2.12 -15.89
CA GLY A 429 11.66 -3.31 -15.80
C GLY A 429 11.39 -4.15 -14.55
N LEU A 430 11.14 -3.51 -13.41
CA LEU A 430 10.72 -4.17 -12.17
C LEU A 430 9.34 -4.82 -12.30
N GLY A 431 8.39 -4.16 -12.97
CA GLY A 431 7.09 -4.73 -13.34
C GLY A 431 7.23 -5.96 -14.26
N ALA A 432 8.03 -5.87 -15.32
CA ALA A 432 8.32 -7.00 -16.19
C ALA A 432 9.01 -8.17 -15.45
N ALA A 433 9.91 -7.87 -14.52
CA ALA A 433 10.55 -8.86 -13.65
C ALA A 433 9.56 -9.49 -12.66
N ALA A 434 8.56 -8.76 -12.15
CA ALA A 434 7.47 -9.32 -11.34
C ALA A 434 6.67 -10.38 -12.11
N PHE A 435 6.42 -10.22 -13.40
CA PHE A 435 5.73 -11.26 -14.18
C PHE A 435 6.60 -12.51 -14.39
N ARG A 436 7.91 -12.32 -14.64
CA ARG A 436 8.83 -13.41 -15.04
C ARG A 436 9.51 -14.16 -13.88
N VAL A 437 9.79 -13.50 -12.74
CA VAL A 437 10.62 -14.06 -11.66
C VAL A 437 9.78 -14.32 -10.41
N ALA A 438 9.55 -15.60 -10.07
CA ALA A 438 8.67 -16.00 -8.97
C ALA A 438 9.01 -15.37 -7.60
N LYS A 439 10.29 -15.18 -7.28
CA LYS A 439 10.73 -14.52 -6.03
C LYS A 439 10.34 -13.04 -6.01
N THR A 440 10.63 -12.32 -7.09
CA THR A 440 10.27 -10.91 -7.28
C THR A 440 8.75 -10.72 -7.29
N ARG A 441 8.03 -11.62 -7.98
CA ARG A 441 6.56 -11.70 -7.97
C ARG A 441 5.99 -11.83 -6.57
N ARG A 442 6.55 -12.69 -5.72
CA ARG A 442 6.06 -12.88 -4.34
C ARG A 442 6.27 -11.63 -3.48
N SER A 443 7.39 -10.93 -3.61
CA SER A 443 7.65 -9.71 -2.84
C SER A 443 6.78 -8.53 -3.29
N ILE A 444 6.62 -8.34 -4.61
CA ILE A 444 5.76 -7.27 -5.15
C ILE A 444 4.28 -7.60 -4.95
N GLY A 445 3.91 -8.89 -5.03
CA GLY A 445 2.57 -9.39 -4.77
C GLY A 445 2.03 -8.97 -3.40
N ILE A 446 2.83 -9.08 -2.32
CA ILE A 446 2.39 -8.65 -0.98
C ILE A 446 2.02 -7.16 -0.93
N LEU A 447 2.79 -6.29 -1.60
CA LEU A 447 2.48 -4.86 -1.66
C LEU A 447 1.26 -4.59 -2.56
N TRP A 448 1.14 -5.34 -3.65
CA TRP A 448 0.00 -5.28 -4.56
C TRP A 448 -1.29 -5.73 -3.88
N ASP A 449 -1.27 -6.86 -3.17
CA ASP A 449 -2.40 -7.44 -2.43
C ASP A 449 -2.90 -6.49 -1.33
N LEU A 450 -1.99 -5.74 -0.69
CA LEU A 450 -2.33 -4.71 0.29
C LEU A 450 -2.95 -3.47 -0.35
N ALA A 451 -2.47 -3.06 -1.52
CA ALA A 451 -2.97 -1.89 -2.24
C ALA A 451 -4.31 -2.16 -2.97
N SER A 452 -4.49 -3.38 -3.48
CA SER A 452 -5.66 -3.83 -4.24
C SER A 452 -6.69 -4.62 -3.42
N PHE A 453 -6.53 -4.66 -2.09
CA PHE A 453 -7.60 -5.10 -1.18
C PHE A 453 -8.69 -4.02 -1.00
N TRP A 454 -8.34 -2.74 -1.16
CA TRP A 454 -9.24 -1.63 -0.86
C TRP A 454 -10.11 -1.25 -2.06
N PRO A 455 -11.39 -0.90 -1.85
CA PRO A 455 -12.21 -0.23 -2.83
C PRO A 455 -11.53 0.92 -3.55
N ARG A 456 -11.88 1.14 -4.82
CA ARG A 456 -11.34 2.24 -5.64
C ARG A 456 -11.96 3.62 -5.34
N SER A 457 -12.62 3.75 -4.18
CA SER A 457 -13.25 4.98 -3.67
C SER A 457 -12.30 6.18 -3.65
N ALA A 458 -11.02 5.97 -3.29
CA ALA A 458 -10.01 7.03 -3.25
C ALA A 458 -9.49 7.46 -4.62
N HIS A 459 -9.51 6.58 -5.64
CA HIS A 459 -9.05 6.92 -6.99
C HIS A 459 -9.55 5.94 -8.09
N PRO A 460 -10.27 6.41 -9.12
CA PRO A 460 -10.90 5.53 -10.13
C PRO A 460 -9.92 4.82 -11.08
N PHE A 461 -8.65 5.23 -11.09
CA PHE A 461 -7.55 4.59 -11.83
C PHE A 461 -6.56 3.85 -10.94
N ALA A 462 -6.88 3.62 -9.67
CA ALA A 462 -6.12 2.71 -8.83
C ALA A 462 -6.19 1.26 -9.38
N ALA A 463 -5.33 0.39 -8.84
CA ALA A 463 -5.37 -1.04 -9.12
C ALA A 463 -6.79 -1.58 -8.84
N PRO A 464 -7.34 -2.49 -9.68
CA PRO A 464 -8.65 -3.08 -9.43
C PRO A 464 -8.69 -3.78 -8.08
N CYS A 465 -9.75 -3.54 -7.31
CA CYS A 465 -9.93 -4.23 -6.04
C CYS A 465 -10.29 -5.70 -6.30
N TYR A 466 -9.50 -6.64 -5.81
CA TYR A 466 -9.88 -8.05 -5.90
C TYR A 466 -10.86 -8.47 -4.80
N ALA A 467 -10.93 -7.73 -3.69
CA ALA A 467 -11.82 -8.05 -2.57
C ALA A 467 -13.30 -7.79 -2.91
N GLU A 468 -13.60 -6.79 -3.75
CA GLU A 468 -14.93 -6.55 -4.34
C GLU A 468 -15.47 -7.76 -5.14
N ARG A 469 -14.58 -8.63 -5.62
CA ARG A 469 -14.95 -9.93 -6.19
C ARG A 469 -14.88 -11.06 -5.17
N ALA A 470 -13.77 -11.15 -4.43
CA ALA A 470 -13.46 -12.30 -3.58
C ALA A 470 -14.34 -12.39 -2.32
N VAL A 471 -14.74 -11.26 -1.71
CA VAL A 471 -15.60 -11.27 -0.52
C VAL A 471 -17.03 -11.72 -0.89
N PRO A 472 -17.71 -11.15 -1.91
CA PRO A 472 -19.00 -11.66 -2.36
C PRO A 472 -18.95 -13.14 -2.81
N ASP A 473 -17.94 -13.55 -3.58
CA ASP A 473 -17.78 -14.95 -3.99
C ASP A 473 -17.64 -15.89 -2.79
N LEU A 474 -16.96 -15.47 -1.72
CA LEU A 474 -16.85 -16.24 -0.48
C LEU A 474 -18.18 -16.28 0.29
N VAL A 475 -18.90 -15.16 0.39
CA VAL A 475 -20.24 -15.08 1.01
C VAL A 475 -21.20 -16.05 0.32
N THR A 476 -21.35 -15.94 -1.01
CA THR A 476 -22.18 -16.85 -1.81
C THR A 476 -21.73 -18.31 -1.67
N ARG A 477 -20.42 -18.57 -1.59
CA ARG A 477 -19.93 -19.94 -1.45
C ARG A 477 -20.19 -20.53 -0.06
N VAL A 478 -20.15 -19.73 1.00
CA VAL A 478 -20.52 -20.16 2.35
C VAL A 478 -22.03 -20.41 2.41
N ASP A 479 -22.86 -19.47 1.94
CA ASP A 479 -24.32 -19.61 1.86
C ASP A 479 -24.73 -20.90 1.14
N TRP A 480 -24.09 -21.19 0.01
CA TRP A 480 -24.30 -22.42 -0.75
C TRP A 480 -24.03 -23.71 0.07
N TYR A 481 -22.96 -23.73 0.86
CA TYR A 481 -22.67 -24.90 1.72
C TYR A 481 -23.65 -25.02 2.90
N THR A 482 -24.04 -23.90 3.51
CA THR A 482 -24.88 -23.91 4.73
C THR A 482 -26.37 -24.07 4.42
N ASN A 483 -26.89 -23.38 3.39
CA ASN A 483 -28.32 -23.36 3.09
C ASN A 483 -28.74 -24.41 2.05
N GLU A 484 -28.04 -24.52 0.91
CA GLU A 484 -28.36 -25.56 -0.09
C GLU A 484 -27.84 -26.94 0.33
N ARG A 485 -26.57 -27.04 0.76
CA ARG A 485 -25.97 -28.35 1.13
C ARG A 485 -26.23 -28.76 2.58
N ARG A 486 -26.72 -27.87 3.45
CA ARG A 486 -26.97 -28.11 4.88
C ARG A 486 -25.75 -28.71 5.60
N ARG A 487 -24.58 -28.14 5.33
CA ARG A 487 -23.29 -28.49 5.91
C ARG A 487 -22.67 -27.29 6.61
N SER A 488 -22.19 -27.52 7.83
CA SER A 488 -21.39 -26.55 8.58
C SER A 488 -20.01 -26.35 7.94
N VAL A 489 -19.45 -25.14 8.06
CA VAL A 489 -18.24 -24.69 7.35
C VAL A 489 -17.17 -24.24 8.33
N VAL A 490 -15.95 -24.76 8.20
CA VAL A 490 -14.76 -24.22 8.87
C VAL A 490 -13.96 -23.39 7.85
N LEU A 491 -14.02 -22.07 7.99
CA LEU A 491 -13.29 -21.13 7.15
C LEU A 491 -11.83 -21.07 7.62
N SER A 492 -10.91 -21.66 6.85
CA SER A 492 -9.48 -21.77 7.20
C SER A 492 -8.66 -20.77 6.39
N ALA A 493 -7.95 -19.87 7.08
CA ALA A 493 -7.43 -18.64 6.49
C ALA A 493 -5.97 -18.32 6.88
N HIS A 494 -5.11 -18.17 5.88
CA HIS A 494 -3.70 -17.79 6.06
C HIS A 494 -3.47 -16.33 5.69
N SER A 495 -2.73 -15.56 6.50
CA SER A 495 -2.17 -14.26 6.10
C SER A 495 -3.25 -13.32 5.54
N GLN A 496 -3.11 -12.79 4.32
CA GLN A 496 -4.12 -11.98 3.63
C GLN A 496 -5.52 -12.64 3.58
N GLY A 497 -5.60 -13.97 3.58
CA GLY A 497 -6.85 -14.71 3.67
C GLY A 497 -7.62 -14.45 4.97
N THR A 498 -6.95 -14.11 6.08
CA THR A 498 -7.65 -13.76 7.34
C THR A 498 -8.40 -12.43 7.21
N VAL A 499 -7.89 -11.52 6.37
CA VAL A 499 -8.50 -10.22 6.06
C VAL A 499 -9.78 -10.42 5.25
N LEU A 500 -9.69 -11.20 4.17
CA LEU A 500 -10.85 -11.60 3.36
C LEU A 500 -11.88 -12.37 4.19
N SER A 501 -11.44 -13.27 5.07
CA SER A 501 -12.34 -14.08 5.88
C SER A 501 -13.06 -13.26 6.94
N ALA A 502 -12.37 -12.34 7.63
CA ALA A 502 -13.02 -11.39 8.54
C ALA A 502 -14.05 -10.52 7.80
N ALA A 503 -13.68 -9.98 6.64
CA ALA A 503 -14.60 -9.24 5.77
C ALA A 503 -15.79 -10.08 5.29
N THR A 504 -15.60 -11.38 5.03
CA THR A 504 -16.67 -12.31 4.64
C THR A 504 -17.64 -12.52 5.81
N LEU A 505 -17.13 -12.78 7.02
CA LEU A 505 -17.94 -13.05 8.22
C LEU A 505 -18.89 -11.89 8.56
N PHE A 506 -18.44 -10.66 8.35
CA PHE A 506 -19.26 -9.45 8.48
C PHE A 506 -20.46 -9.40 7.52
N GLN A 507 -20.37 -10.07 6.38
CA GLN A 507 -21.32 -10.02 5.26
C GLN A 507 -22.19 -11.29 5.19
N LEU A 508 -22.10 -12.18 6.19
CA LEU A 508 -22.93 -13.39 6.30
C LEU A 508 -24.22 -13.13 7.07
N ASP A 509 -25.33 -13.69 6.58
CA ASP A 509 -26.61 -13.66 7.26
C ASP A 509 -26.53 -14.21 8.70
N LYS A 510 -27.30 -13.61 9.61
CA LYS A 510 -27.42 -14.06 11.02
C LYS A 510 -27.87 -15.52 11.16
N GLN A 511 -28.53 -16.08 10.14
CA GLN A 511 -28.96 -17.48 10.08
C GLN A 511 -27.83 -18.44 9.65
N VAL A 512 -26.81 -17.93 8.95
CA VAL A 512 -25.66 -18.69 8.45
C VAL A 512 -24.54 -18.76 9.51
N LEU A 513 -24.30 -17.67 10.25
CA LEU A 513 -23.26 -17.58 11.29
C LEU A 513 -23.19 -18.74 12.31
N PRO A 514 -24.30 -19.35 12.79
CA PRO A 514 -24.25 -20.52 13.69
C PRO A 514 -23.62 -21.77 13.06
N GLN A 515 -23.63 -21.87 11.73
CA GLN A 515 -23.07 -22.98 10.96
C GLN A 515 -21.62 -22.74 10.54
N VAL A 516 -21.01 -21.61 10.92
CA VAL A 516 -19.66 -21.21 10.52
C VAL A 516 -18.73 -21.13 11.73
N ALA A 517 -17.49 -21.59 11.52
CA ALA A 517 -16.36 -21.46 12.43
C ALA A 517 -15.12 -20.95 11.68
N PHE A 518 -14.21 -20.27 12.38
CA PHE A 518 -13.06 -19.59 11.77
C PHE A 518 -11.73 -20.11 12.33
N LEU A 519 -10.80 -20.45 11.44
CA LEU A 519 -9.42 -20.80 11.78
C LEU A 519 -8.47 -19.81 11.10
N SER A 520 -8.00 -18.81 11.83
CA SER A 520 -6.97 -17.89 11.34
C SER A 520 -5.57 -18.40 11.66
N PHE A 521 -4.60 -18.18 10.78
CA PHE A 521 -3.22 -18.56 11.05
C PHE A 521 -2.23 -17.68 10.29
N GLY A 522 -1.11 -17.33 10.94
CA GLY A 522 -0.27 -16.22 10.47
C GLY A 522 -1.08 -14.93 10.36
N CYS A 523 -1.99 -14.69 11.31
CA CYS A 523 -3.05 -13.69 11.19
C CYS A 523 -2.50 -12.26 11.22
N VAL A 524 -2.85 -11.47 10.19
CA VAL A 524 -2.34 -10.10 10.02
C VAL A 524 -3.31 -9.01 10.51
N LEU A 525 -4.52 -9.40 10.95
CA LEU A 525 -5.60 -8.49 11.36
C LEU A 525 -5.12 -7.46 12.38
N ARG A 526 -4.65 -7.91 13.54
CA ARG A 526 -4.31 -7.02 14.66
C ARG A 526 -2.89 -6.46 14.59
N ARG A 527 -1.92 -7.25 14.09
CA ARG A 527 -0.49 -6.84 14.03
C ARG A 527 -0.19 -5.82 12.93
N LEU A 528 -0.87 -5.93 11.78
CA LEU A 528 -0.67 -5.07 10.62
C LEU A 528 -1.93 -4.24 10.30
N TYR A 529 -3.06 -4.87 9.98
CA TYR A 529 -4.22 -4.16 9.45
C TYR A 529 -4.79 -3.13 10.44
N ALA A 530 -5.00 -3.51 11.70
CA ALA A 530 -5.45 -2.58 12.75
C ALA A 530 -4.51 -1.39 12.96
N ARG A 531 -3.20 -1.56 12.72
CA ARG A 531 -2.18 -0.51 12.89
C ARG A 531 -2.13 0.46 11.71
N TYR A 532 -2.30 -0.04 10.49
CA TYR A 532 -2.18 0.76 9.26
C TYR A 532 -3.52 1.27 8.74
N PHE A 533 -4.63 0.61 9.09
CA PHE A 533 -6.00 0.87 8.65
C PHE A 533 -7.01 0.75 9.82
N PRO A 534 -6.82 1.50 10.93
CA PRO A 534 -7.64 1.39 12.14
C PRO A 534 -9.13 1.70 11.95
N ALA A 535 -9.51 2.42 10.89
CA ALA A 535 -10.91 2.70 10.55
C ALA A 535 -11.70 1.44 10.19
N TYR A 536 -11.07 0.49 9.49
CA TYR A 536 -11.72 -0.74 8.99
C TYR A 536 -11.44 -1.96 9.86
N PHE A 537 -10.26 -2.03 10.47
CA PHE A 537 -9.82 -3.15 11.32
C PHE A 537 -9.52 -2.67 12.75
N SER A 538 -10.44 -1.88 13.32
CA SER A 538 -10.33 -1.41 14.70
C SER A 538 -10.29 -2.58 15.71
N THR A 539 -9.95 -2.30 16.97
CA THR A 539 -10.07 -3.32 18.03
C THR A 539 -11.51 -3.82 18.13
N ALA A 540 -12.47 -2.88 18.13
CA ALA A 540 -13.90 -3.18 18.20
C ALA A 540 -14.38 -4.04 17.02
N ALA A 541 -13.91 -3.80 15.79
CA ALA A 541 -14.27 -4.63 14.64
C ALA A 541 -13.73 -6.08 14.77
N ILE A 542 -12.57 -6.26 15.40
CA ILE A 542 -12.01 -7.59 15.67
C ILE A 542 -12.81 -8.30 16.78
N GLU A 543 -13.21 -7.58 17.82
CA GLU A 543 -14.10 -8.05 18.90
C GLU A 543 -15.52 -8.35 18.40
N GLU A 544 -15.99 -7.62 17.38
CA GLU A 544 -17.26 -7.87 16.71
C GLU A 544 -17.22 -9.18 15.92
N VAL A 545 -16.15 -9.48 15.17
CA VAL A 545 -15.96 -10.80 14.53
C VAL A 545 -15.98 -11.93 15.57
N GLN A 546 -15.35 -11.73 16.73
CA GLN A 546 -15.43 -12.70 17.85
C GLN A 546 -16.88 -12.84 18.36
N THR A 547 -17.63 -11.74 18.46
CA THR A 547 -19.04 -11.73 18.88
C THR A 547 -19.94 -12.47 17.88
N LEU A 548 -19.79 -12.24 16.58
CA LEU A 548 -20.50 -12.94 15.49
C LEU A 548 -20.26 -14.47 15.52
N LEU A 549 -19.07 -14.89 15.95
CA LEU A 549 -18.68 -16.30 16.09
C LEU A 549 -18.94 -16.89 17.49
N THR A 550 -19.49 -16.13 18.43
CA THR A 550 -19.83 -16.63 19.76
C THR A 550 -21.17 -17.37 19.71
N GLY A 551 -21.23 -18.57 20.29
CA GLY A 551 -22.47 -19.36 20.38
C GLY A 551 -23.37 -18.93 21.54
N SER A 552 -24.62 -19.41 21.53
CA SER A 552 -25.52 -19.31 22.69
C SER A 552 -24.97 -20.03 23.94
N ASP A 553 -24.10 -21.01 23.73
CA ASP A 553 -23.29 -21.70 24.74
C ASP A 553 -22.08 -20.89 25.24
N ARG A 554 -21.94 -19.63 24.80
CA ARG A 554 -20.82 -18.70 25.06
C ARG A 554 -19.45 -19.18 24.56
N ARG A 555 -19.38 -20.26 23.77
CA ARG A 555 -18.11 -20.70 23.17
C ARG A 555 -17.85 -19.92 21.88
N VAL A 556 -16.63 -19.43 21.73
CA VAL A 556 -16.18 -18.74 20.52
C VAL A 556 -15.77 -19.77 19.48
N ARG A 557 -16.40 -19.76 18.30
CA ARG A 557 -16.05 -20.64 17.16
C ARG A 557 -14.89 -20.07 16.34
N TRP A 558 -13.86 -19.54 17.01
CA TRP A 558 -12.67 -18.96 16.39
C TRP A 558 -11.42 -19.47 17.10
N LEU A 559 -10.46 -20.01 16.34
CA LEU A 559 -9.09 -20.23 16.80
C LEU A 559 -8.09 -19.48 15.91
N ASN A 560 -7.03 -18.97 16.52
CA ASN A 560 -5.92 -18.31 15.87
C ASN A 560 -4.58 -19.02 16.16
N LEU A 561 -3.90 -19.50 15.11
CA LEU A 561 -2.57 -20.10 15.23
C LEU A 561 -1.48 -19.05 14.96
N TRP A 562 -0.66 -18.76 15.97
CA TRP A 562 0.43 -17.78 15.93
C TRP A 562 1.75 -18.37 16.42
N ARG A 563 2.87 -17.67 16.21
CA ARG A 563 4.19 -18.08 16.71
C ARG A 563 5.22 -16.95 16.73
N HIS A 564 6.21 -17.06 17.60
CA HIS A 564 7.28 -16.05 17.75
C HIS A 564 8.20 -15.88 16.52
N SER A 565 8.31 -16.88 15.64
CA SER A 565 9.09 -16.80 14.40
C SER A 565 8.40 -16.05 13.25
N ASP A 566 7.09 -15.77 13.37
CA ASP A 566 6.33 -15.09 12.33
C ASP A 566 6.62 -13.58 12.35
N TYR A 567 6.97 -13.05 11.19
CA TYR A 567 7.35 -11.64 10.99
C TYR A 567 6.19 -10.78 10.45
N LEU A 568 5.04 -11.37 10.10
CA LEU A 568 3.83 -10.66 9.67
C LEU A 568 2.63 -10.99 10.56
N GLY A 569 2.42 -12.27 10.83
CA GLY A 569 1.32 -12.77 11.64
C GLY A 569 1.50 -12.54 13.14
N GLY A 570 0.42 -12.66 13.91
CA GLY A 570 0.46 -12.59 15.36
C GLY A 570 -0.86 -12.98 16.02
N GLN A 571 -1.04 -12.53 17.25
CA GLN A 571 -2.26 -12.69 18.03
C GLN A 571 -3.37 -11.78 17.50
N VAL A 572 -4.62 -12.23 17.57
CA VAL A 572 -5.81 -11.42 17.20
C VAL A 572 -6.18 -10.46 18.32
N THR A 573 -5.92 -10.85 19.57
CA THR A 573 -6.11 -10.04 20.78
C THR A 573 -5.05 -8.93 20.91
N ALA A 574 -3.80 -9.30 21.20
CA ALA A 574 -2.72 -8.34 21.47
C ALA A 574 -2.07 -7.74 20.20
N GLY A 575 -2.10 -8.45 19.06
CA GLY A 575 -1.45 -8.05 17.81
C GLY A 575 -0.08 -8.69 17.64
N PRO A 576 1.04 -8.02 18.02
CA PRO A 576 2.33 -8.69 18.07
C PRO A 576 2.29 -9.91 18.99
N PRO A 577 3.08 -10.97 18.72
CA PRO A 577 3.35 -12.01 19.71
C PRO A 577 3.82 -11.39 21.04
N PRO A 578 3.53 -12.03 22.20
CA PRO A 578 3.80 -11.48 23.53
C PRO A 578 5.18 -10.85 23.66
N ALA A 579 5.23 -9.70 24.33
CA ALA A 579 6.49 -8.99 24.55
C ALA A 579 7.43 -9.87 25.38
N ILE A 580 8.51 -10.33 24.76
CA ILE A 580 9.51 -11.16 25.44
C ILE A 580 10.37 -10.24 26.31
N THR A 581 9.85 -9.87 27.49
CA THR A 581 10.53 -9.12 28.54
C THR A 581 10.52 -9.91 29.84
N ALA A 582 11.65 -9.94 30.54
CA ALA A 582 11.75 -10.62 31.82
C ALA A 582 11.12 -9.75 32.92
N GLY A 583 9.95 -10.15 33.43
CA GLY A 583 9.37 -9.63 34.67
C GLY A 583 8.24 -8.61 34.54
N GLU A 584 7.75 -8.29 33.33
CA GLU A 584 6.51 -7.52 33.18
C GLU A 584 5.30 -8.46 33.01
N SER A 585 4.17 -8.12 33.63
CA SER A 585 2.91 -8.86 33.49
C SER A 585 2.29 -8.61 32.10
N VAL A 586 2.80 -9.30 31.09
CA VAL A 586 2.13 -9.38 29.79
C VAL A 586 0.81 -10.12 29.99
N GLN A 587 -0.28 -9.56 29.47
CA GLN A 587 -1.58 -10.21 29.48
C GLN A 587 -1.45 -11.58 28.79
N ALA A 588 -1.78 -12.65 29.52
CA ALA A 588 -1.69 -14.00 28.99
C ALA A 588 -2.55 -14.13 27.71
N PRO A 589 -2.10 -14.90 26.70
CA PRO A 589 -2.94 -15.18 25.53
C PRO A 589 -4.27 -15.78 25.99
N ASP A 590 -5.38 -15.35 25.40
CA ASP A 590 -6.68 -15.99 25.65
C ASP A 590 -6.60 -17.46 25.18
N PRO A 591 -6.63 -18.46 26.07
CA PRO A 591 -6.38 -19.86 25.72
C PRO A 591 -7.54 -20.48 24.92
N ASP A 592 -8.71 -19.83 24.90
CA ASP A 592 -9.85 -20.31 24.13
C ASP A 592 -9.78 -19.93 22.65
N ILE A 593 -9.02 -18.87 22.31
CA ILE A 593 -8.87 -18.37 20.93
C ILE A 593 -7.42 -18.52 20.43
N GLU A 594 -6.42 -18.19 21.23
CA GLU A 594 -5.02 -18.07 20.80
C GLU A 594 -4.25 -19.39 21.05
N VAL A 595 -3.71 -19.98 19.98
CA VAL A 595 -2.95 -21.24 20.03
C VAL A 595 -1.54 -21.04 19.49
N GLU A 596 -0.53 -21.18 20.34
CA GLU A 596 0.87 -21.04 19.95
C GLU A 596 1.42 -22.28 19.22
N CYS A 597 2.10 -22.05 18.09
CA CYS A 597 2.82 -23.06 17.32
C CYS A 597 4.35 -22.89 17.47
N ILE A 598 5.00 -23.76 18.27
CA ILE A 598 6.45 -23.71 18.49
C ILE A 598 7.22 -23.86 17.17
N ASP A 599 8.04 -22.87 16.80
CA ASP A 599 8.84 -22.84 15.56
C ASP A 599 10.12 -22.02 15.74
N PRO A 600 11.31 -22.53 15.33
CA PRO A 600 11.54 -23.86 14.78
C PRO A 600 11.44 -24.97 15.84
N ARG A 601 11.32 -26.23 15.41
CA ARG A 601 11.62 -27.36 16.32
C ARG A 601 13.05 -27.24 16.85
N TRP A 602 13.27 -27.57 18.12
CA TRP A 602 14.61 -27.46 18.72
C TRP A 602 15.58 -28.43 18.05
N ASP A 603 15.25 -29.72 18.13
CA ASP A 603 16.10 -30.84 17.74
C ASP A 603 16.22 -31.03 16.23
N ARG A 604 17.28 -31.72 15.84
CA ARG A 604 17.50 -32.18 14.46
C ARG A 604 16.64 -33.43 14.22
N PRO A 605 15.97 -33.56 13.06
CA PRO A 605 15.34 -34.83 12.69
C PRO A 605 16.35 -35.99 12.72
N PRO A 606 15.92 -37.23 13.04
CA PRO A 606 16.79 -38.39 12.96
C PRO A 606 17.42 -38.53 11.57
N GLY A 607 18.76 -38.61 11.51
CA GLY A 607 19.53 -38.66 10.26
C GLY A 607 19.98 -37.31 9.70
N ASP A 608 19.42 -36.18 10.17
CA ASP A 608 19.82 -34.85 9.71
C ASP A 608 21.00 -34.26 10.50
N THR A 609 22.00 -33.76 9.78
CA THR A 609 23.14 -33.03 10.38
C THR A 609 22.83 -31.56 10.67
N GLN A 610 21.76 -31.01 10.07
CA GLN A 610 21.35 -29.61 10.22
C GLN A 610 20.09 -29.47 11.07
N TYR A 611 19.98 -28.36 11.78
CA TYR A 611 18.74 -28.02 12.47
C TYR A 611 17.62 -27.67 11.49
N PRO A 612 16.36 -27.99 11.82
CA PRO A 612 15.24 -27.68 10.95
C PRO A 612 15.10 -26.16 10.77
N ALA A 613 14.88 -25.76 9.52
CA ALA A 613 14.58 -24.39 9.16
C ALA A 613 13.20 -23.99 9.71
N ALA A 614 13.12 -22.81 10.30
CA ALA A 614 11.85 -22.27 10.78
C ALA A 614 10.87 -21.97 9.66
N SER A 615 9.60 -22.24 9.92
CA SER A 615 8.48 -22.06 9.01
C SER A 615 8.01 -20.59 8.92
N ARG A 616 8.30 -19.75 9.93
CA ARG A 616 8.13 -18.28 9.96
C ARG A 616 6.72 -17.80 9.64
N HIS A 617 6.40 -17.52 8.37
CA HIS A 617 5.08 -17.08 7.89
C HIS A 617 4.50 -18.02 6.82
N SER A 618 4.79 -19.32 6.91
CA SER A 618 4.31 -20.34 5.96
C SER A 618 4.16 -21.70 6.67
N ASN A 619 3.60 -22.71 6.01
CA ASN A 619 3.59 -24.10 6.50
C ASN A 619 2.92 -24.33 7.88
N TYR A 620 1.99 -23.48 8.33
CA TYR A 620 1.26 -23.71 9.59
C TYR A 620 0.54 -25.07 9.64
N TRP A 621 0.03 -25.54 8.50
CA TRP A 621 -0.56 -26.87 8.33
C TRP A 621 0.39 -28.06 8.55
N ARG A 622 1.70 -27.83 8.71
CA ARG A 622 2.68 -28.86 9.12
C ARG A 622 2.81 -29.00 10.64
N ASP A 623 2.30 -28.04 11.43
CA ASP A 623 2.17 -28.22 12.87
C ASP A 623 0.96 -29.10 13.17
N HIS A 624 1.12 -30.09 14.05
CA HIS A 624 0.05 -30.98 14.49
C HIS A 624 -1.16 -30.19 15.06
N ARG A 625 -0.89 -29.05 15.71
CA ARG A 625 -1.91 -28.14 16.26
C ARG A 625 -2.91 -27.66 15.22
N PHE A 626 -2.52 -27.55 13.94
CA PHE A 626 -3.44 -27.18 12.87
C PHE A 626 -4.58 -28.20 12.71
N ALA A 627 -4.25 -29.49 12.62
CA ALA A 627 -5.24 -30.55 12.49
C ALA A 627 -6.10 -30.71 13.76
N VAL A 628 -5.53 -30.43 14.94
CA VAL A 628 -6.27 -30.38 16.20
C VAL A 628 -7.25 -29.20 16.21
N ALA A 629 -6.83 -28.00 15.80
CA ALA A 629 -7.68 -26.81 15.74
C ALA A 629 -8.86 -26.98 14.78
N VAL A 630 -8.63 -27.55 13.58
CA VAL A 630 -9.71 -27.87 12.63
C VAL A 630 -10.73 -28.83 13.26
N ARG A 631 -10.28 -29.90 13.95
CA ARG A 631 -11.18 -30.84 14.64
C ARG A 631 -11.93 -30.20 15.82
N ARG A 632 -11.26 -29.36 16.63
CA ARG A 632 -11.87 -28.61 17.74
C ARG A 632 -13.01 -27.72 17.22
N LEU A 633 -12.78 -26.96 16.15
CA LEU A 633 -13.79 -26.09 15.55
C LEU A 633 -14.92 -26.88 14.88
N ALA A 634 -14.61 -27.94 14.15
CA ALA A 634 -15.64 -28.80 13.54
C ALA A 634 -16.56 -29.45 14.59
N ALA A 635 -16.04 -29.82 15.76
CA ALA A 635 -16.81 -30.38 16.87
C ALA A 635 -17.65 -29.34 17.65
N MET A 636 -17.42 -28.04 17.43
CA MET A 636 -18.25 -26.95 17.98
C MET A 636 -19.44 -26.58 17.07
N LEU A 637 -19.47 -27.10 15.84
CA LEU A 637 -20.51 -26.80 14.87
C LEU A 637 -21.67 -27.80 14.96
N PRO A 638 -22.89 -27.41 14.52
CA PRO A 638 -24.01 -28.35 14.38
C PRO A 638 -23.61 -29.55 13.51
N LYS A 639 -24.08 -30.75 13.87
CA LYS A 639 -23.95 -31.92 12.99
C LYS A 639 -24.76 -31.67 11.72
N SER A 640 -24.21 -32.04 10.56
CA SER A 640 -24.96 -31.94 9.31
C SER A 640 -26.04 -33.03 9.23
N ALA A 641 -27.14 -32.72 8.56
CA ALA A 641 -28.25 -33.68 8.35
C ALA A 641 -27.88 -34.89 7.46
N GLU A 642 -26.67 -34.92 6.90
CA GLU A 642 -26.06 -36.10 6.28
C GLU A 642 -25.29 -36.95 7.29
N ALA A 643 -24.59 -36.33 8.26
CA ALA A 643 -23.90 -37.06 9.32
C ALA A 643 -24.89 -37.80 10.24
N GLU A 644 -26.01 -37.17 10.58
CA GLU A 644 -27.11 -37.81 11.32
C GLU A 644 -27.72 -39.00 10.55
N ARG A 645 -27.86 -38.88 9.22
CA ARG A 645 -28.31 -39.99 8.37
C ARG A 645 -27.28 -41.11 8.26
N HIS A 646 -25.98 -40.80 8.33
CA HIS A 646 -24.94 -41.82 8.29
C HIS A 646 -24.81 -42.55 9.64
N GLU A 647 -24.82 -41.82 10.77
CA GLU A 647 -24.90 -42.42 12.11
C GLU A 647 -26.17 -43.26 12.29
N GLY A 648 -27.33 -42.77 11.82
CA GLY A 648 -28.58 -43.53 11.85
C GLY A 648 -28.56 -44.80 10.98
N ARG A 649 -27.86 -44.80 9.84
CA ARG A 649 -27.65 -46.00 9.02
C ARG A 649 -26.70 -47.01 9.66
N VAL A 650 -25.63 -46.54 10.31
CA VAL A 650 -24.69 -47.40 11.04
C VAL A 650 -25.38 -48.02 12.26
N GLY A 651 -26.17 -47.25 13.01
CA GLY A 651 -26.97 -47.76 14.13
C GLY A 651 -28.06 -48.77 13.72
N LEU A 652 -28.64 -48.66 12.53
CA LEU A 652 -29.55 -49.69 11.99
C LEU A 652 -28.81 -50.99 11.66
N LEU A 653 -27.62 -50.90 11.04
CA LEU A 653 -26.81 -52.06 10.67
C LEU A 653 -26.30 -52.83 11.91
N ASP A 654 -26.00 -52.12 13.00
CA ASP A 654 -25.57 -52.72 14.27
C ASP A 654 -26.75 -53.45 14.97
N MET A 655 -27.96 -52.88 14.91
CA MET A 655 -29.17 -53.51 15.46
C MET A 655 -29.60 -54.78 14.71
N ASP A 656 -29.42 -54.85 13.39
CA ASP A 656 -29.75 -56.05 12.61
C ASP A 656 -28.73 -57.19 12.84
N GLN A 657 -27.45 -56.89 13.12
CA GLN A 657 -26.47 -57.94 13.46
C GLN A 657 -26.72 -58.59 14.83
N VAL A 658 -27.27 -57.86 15.81
CA VAL A 658 -27.57 -58.41 17.14
C VAL A 658 -28.77 -59.38 17.13
N ARG A 659 -29.62 -59.37 16.10
CA ARG A 659 -30.76 -60.31 15.95
C ARG A 659 -30.44 -61.59 15.16
N GLY A 660 -29.21 -61.74 14.66
CA GLY A 660 -28.83 -62.82 13.73
C GLY A 660 -28.16 -64.06 14.33
N VAL A 661 -27.97 -64.16 15.66
CA VAL A 661 -27.22 -65.28 16.27
C VAL A 661 -28.14 -66.43 16.66
N GLY A 662 -28.48 -67.27 15.69
CA GLY A 662 -29.29 -68.48 15.89
C GLY A 662 -28.92 -69.62 14.93
N HIS A 663 -28.28 -70.66 15.47
CA HIS A 663 -27.90 -71.93 14.81
C HIS A 663 -27.02 -71.88 13.54
N VAL A 664 -25.75 -72.23 13.72
CA VAL A 664 -24.93 -72.87 12.68
C VAL A 664 -24.90 -74.38 12.94
N ARG A 665 -25.24 -75.19 11.93
CA ARG A 665 -24.94 -76.63 11.88
C ARG A 665 -23.71 -76.85 11.01
N ASP A 666 -22.79 -77.68 11.50
CA ASP A 666 -21.77 -78.38 10.71
C ASP A 666 -22.48 -79.41 9.79
N PRO A 667 -22.04 -79.71 8.54
CA PRO A 667 -20.77 -80.41 8.29
C PRO A 667 -20.01 -80.05 6.98
N GLY A 668 -18.74 -80.49 6.86
CA GLY A 668 -18.23 -81.00 5.56
C GLY A 668 -16.77 -80.74 5.17
N VAL A 669 -15.94 -81.79 5.22
CA VAL A 669 -14.52 -81.80 4.79
C VAL A 669 -14.36 -82.03 3.27
N ARG A 670 -13.48 -81.25 2.60
CA ARG A 670 -12.45 -81.63 1.57
C ARG A 670 -11.80 -80.36 0.98
N LYS A 671 -10.50 -80.10 1.19
CA LYS A 671 -9.30 -80.60 0.46
C LYS A 671 -9.10 -80.02 -0.95
N VAL A 672 -7.88 -79.48 -1.17
CA VAL A 672 -6.95 -79.74 -2.30
C VAL A 672 -7.47 -79.40 -3.70
N ASP A 673 -6.86 -78.50 -4.49
CA ASP A 673 -5.65 -77.64 -4.36
C ASP A 673 -5.91 -76.36 -5.21
N SER A 674 -5.05 -75.33 -5.30
CA SER A 674 -3.65 -75.15 -4.85
C SER A 674 -3.43 -73.77 -4.22
#